data_AF-A0A619ALT5-F1
#
_entry.id   AF-A0A619ALT5-F1
#
_cell.length_a   1.000
_cell.length_b   1.000
_cell.length_c   1.000
_cell.angle_alpha   90.00
_cell.angle_beta   90.00
_cell.angle_gamma   90.00
#
_symmetry.space_group_name_H-M   'P 1'
#
loop_
_entity.id
_entity.type
_entity.pdbx_description
1 polymer ?
#
loop_
_entity_poly.entity_id
_entity_poly.type
_entity_poly.pdbx_seq_one_letter_code
_entity_poly.pdbx_strand_id
1 'polypeptide(L)'
;MAVENKFRLNVIAASVLMGLSLSAMAERGASSATTTPAETAPAKPATLASLAVPLKDDAVTVTVKGVECQGINDGTGMLKAILEASTGSVGATNQALTAAQGNYAQLTSDQKKLITDLNDAVSVKNQATQAWNELGNKLSAANSVYTDSLNSMYGENKNAFTVSNEGKVVADASSSDGSTYGLLLNANNDFNQKVSALYTGVATALNSNNHEEQTQTNQLNEVKVIAYTNYLQQYAAFKTAELQVDSIRNIVVQNIASVLQVVDANPASSDSLGAFKAAFNTWKDDKSDANEKALASSFSTLVSEGSLSLQDPISGVTWANVASAWSTAVQDKIDAATHLSNATDPKKTESDTGSLAAALSSFKKTYASALGNVSLGESDYPSDLQGAMSGLKAAYTALLTDSAFKKDSETLNQLILHAHDAGDVLDGLKGDYLAQVSDVNQAGTARLNLLLNELPVQQQKLLTAWTNYQTKKGNLSNDSTATGAWKELYGEDGNGGALGAYLDSLKNTSDGLDDAFATAKSTYQSVAGNKQSTQAQKNAALYKLIGTQKVLTQEKLKLDTAYLNVLKTGVSADISSLVGDRFKGLDTLKADLNTAATNKAEAKAQYVDAVKAYRDADSAYQASKSEADAATLATAKAKLMTAVGITSPSDFSKLYVNNTDMTQGFKSFDNLSALTADNSDVIGKYNAALAALDTTSDGGTEIQKVRKAVVDDMNRLAGLMPLSSCSPRQRG
;
A
#
# COMPACT_ATOMS: atom_id res chain seq x y z
N MET A 1 71.81 -11.49 -11.31
CA MET A 1 71.32 -12.83 -10.95
C MET A 1 71.26 -13.10 -9.43
N ALA A 2 72.36 -13.20 -8.65
CA ALA A 2 72.23 -13.47 -7.20
C ALA A 2 71.77 -12.27 -6.33
N VAL A 3 72.06 -11.04 -6.76
CA VAL A 3 71.59 -9.80 -6.08
C VAL A 3 70.11 -9.50 -6.42
N GLU A 4 69.62 -9.91 -7.60
CA GLU A 4 68.20 -9.79 -8.01
C GLU A 4 67.25 -10.67 -7.18
N ASN A 5 67.67 -11.88 -6.79
CA ASN A 5 66.80 -12.78 -6.03
C ASN A 5 66.65 -12.40 -4.55
N LYS A 6 67.68 -11.79 -3.91
CA LYS A 6 67.54 -11.21 -2.56
C LYS A 6 66.71 -9.92 -2.56
N PHE A 7 66.74 -9.15 -3.66
CA PHE A 7 65.97 -7.90 -3.80
C PHE A 7 64.46 -8.17 -3.97
N ARG A 8 64.08 -9.20 -4.75
CA ARG A 8 62.67 -9.61 -4.90
C ARG A 8 62.04 -10.10 -3.59
N LEU A 9 62.79 -10.79 -2.74
CA LEU A 9 62.30 -11.26 -1.43
C LEU A 9 62.07 -10.13 -0.41
N ASN A 10 62.94 -9.11 -0.38
CA ASN A 10 62.77 -7.97 0.54
C ASN A 10 61.69 -6.99 0.07
N VAL A 11 61.47 -6.84 -1.24
CA VAL A 11 60.38 -6.01 -1.80
C VAL A 11 59.01 -6.66 -1.56
N ILE A 12 58.89 -7.98 -1.73
CA ILE A 12 57.64 -8.70 -1.40
C ILE A 12 57.34 -8.63 0.10
N ALA A 13 58.34 -8.73 0.97
CA ALA A 13 58.14 -8.61 2.43
C ALA A 13 57.67 -7.20 2.86
N ALA A 14 58.16 -6.13 2.23
CA ALA A 14 57.71 -4.76 2.51
C ALA A 14 56.33 -4.44 1.91
N SER A 15 56.01 -4.97 0.72
CA SER A 15 54.69 -4.85 0.08
C SER A 15 53.59 -5.61 0.84
N VAL A 16 53.92 -6.75 1.45
CA VAL A 16 53.01 -7.48 2.34
C VAL A 16 52.81 -6.73 3.67
N LEU A 17 53.86 -6.11 4.24
CA LEU A 17 53.74 -5.34 5.49
C LEU A 17 52.94 -4.03 5.34
N MET A 18 53.04 -3.33 4.20
CA MET A 18 52.24 -2.11 3.91
C MET A 18 50.82 -2.44 3.44
N GLY A 19 50.60 -3.58 2.77
CA GLY A 19 49.26 -4.09 2.46
C GLY A 19 48.49 -4.53 3.71
N LEU A 20 49.19 -5.09 4.71
CA LEU A 20 48.57 -5.51 5.98
C LEU A 20 48.26 -4.34 6.93
N SER A 21 49.03 -3.25 6.92
CA SER A 21 48.76 -2.07 7.78
C SER A 21 47.58 -1.21 7.32
N LEU A 22 47.22 -1.25 6.03
CA LEU A 22 45.95 -0.69 5.52
C LEU A 22 44.75 -1.63 5.75
N SER A 23 45.01 -2.93 5.94
CA SER A 23 43.99 -3.93 6.27
C SER A 23 43.68 -3.99 7.77
N ALA A 24 44.60 -3.55 8.64
CA ALA A 24 44.45 -3.56 10.10
C ALA A 24 43.76 -2.31 10.70
N MET A 25 43.37 -1.32 9.89
CA MET A 25 42.46 -0.24 10.31
C MET A 25 40.97 -0.63 10.16
N ALA A 26 40.68 -1.93 9.98
CA ALA A 26 39.33 -2.48 9.91
C ALA A 26 38.89 -3.22 11.19
N GLU A 27 39.73 -3.37 12.22
CA GLU A 27 39.32 -4.14 13.41
C GLU A 27 40.00 -3.68 14.70
N ARG A 28 39.28 -2.83 15.46
CA ARG A 28 39.33 -2.84 16.93
C ARG A 28 37.99 -2.36 17.47
N GLY A 29 37.05 -3.30 17.58
CA GLY A 29 35.95 -3.18 18.51
C GLY A 29 36.49 -3.36 19.94
N ALA A 30 36.17 -2.43 20.83
CA ALA A 30 36.19 -2.67 22.27
C ALA A 30 35.15 -1.78 22.97
N SER A 31 33.98 -2.37 23.20
CA SER A 31 33.25 -2.41 24.48
C SER A 31 33.00 -1.12 25.28
N SER A 32 31.70 -0.80 25.39
CA SER A 32 30.91 -0.39 26.57
C SER A 32 31.42 0.75 27.47
N ALA A 33 30.67 1.88 27.43
CA ALA A 33 30.19 2.56 28.64
C ALA A 33 28.98 3.45 28.29
N THR A 34 27.87 3.23 28.99
CA THR A 34 26.66 4.07 29.07
C THR A 34 26.96 5.50 29.53
N THR A 35 26.41 6.52 28.86
CA THR A 35 25.88 7.77 29.47
C THR A 35 24.99 8.57 28.51
N THR A 36 24.01 9.25 29.10
CA THR A 36 22.92 10.12 28.61
C THR A 36 23.36 11.28 27.67
N PRO A 37 22.41 11.86 26.89
CA PRO A 37 22.70 12.70 25.73
C PRO A 37 23.16 14.11 26.14
N ALA A 38 24.32 14.51 25.64
CA ALA A 38 24.69 15.92 25.62
C ALA A 38 24.15 16.55 24.34
N GLU A 39 23.33 17.59 24.50
CA GLU A 39 22.93 18.55 23.48
C GLU A 39 24.20 19.13 22.84
N THR A 40 24.61 18.61 21.69
CA THR A 40 25.70 19.18 20.89
C THR A 40 25.12 19.85 19.67
N ALA A 41 25.31 21.17 19.63
CA ALA A 41 25.09 22.02 18.47
C ALA A 41 25.58 21.34 17.17
N PRO A 42 24.88 21.56 16.03
CA PRO A 42 25.22 20.92 14.76
C PRO A 42 26.71 21.15 14.45
N ALA A 43 27.43 20.04 14.24
CA ALA A 43 28.84 20.08 13.88
C ALA A 43 29.01 20.93 12.62
N LYS A 44 29.98 21.85 12.66
CA LYS A 44 30.36 22.70 11.54
C LYS A 44 30.47 21.85 10.27
N PRO A 45 29.78 22.18 9.16
CA PRO A 45 29.85 21.40 7.94
C PRO A 45 31.31 21.31 7.49
N ALA A 46 31.81 20.09 7.30
CA ALA A 46 33.09 19.86 6.64
C ALA A 46 32.97 20.46 5.23
N THR A 47 33.74 21.50 4.95
CA THR A 47 33.69 22.17 3.66
C THR A 47 34.42 21.32 2.63
N LEU A 48 33.87 21.21 1.41
CA LEU A 48 34.54 20.63 0.24
C LEU A 48 35.93 21.24 0.00
N ALA A 49 36.26 22.40 0.61
CA ALA A 49 37.60 22.98 0.63
C ALA A 49 38.68 22.09 1.30
N SER A 50 38.31 20.98 1.96
CA SER A 50 39.24 19.97 2.46
C SER A 50 39.64 18.90 1.41
N LEU A 51 39.03 18.92 0.22
CA LEU A 51 39.22 17.91 -0.84
C LEU A 51 40.49 18.07 -1.67
N ALA A 52 41.19 19.20 -1.57
CA ALA A 52 42.45 19.43 -2.24
C ALA A 52 43.43 20.08 -1.26
N VAL A 53 44.52 19.39 -0.95
CA VAL A 53 45.74 20.14 -0.57
C VAL A 53 46.06 21.00 -1.79
N PRO A 54 46.13 22.35 -1.67
CA PRO A 54 46.45 23.19 -2.80
C PRO A 54 47.84 22.79 -3.31
N LEU A 55 47.93 22.36 -4.57
CA LEU A 55 49.20 22.40 -5.28
C LEU A 55 49.51 23.89 -5.47
N LYS A 56 50.49 24.41 -4.72
CA LYS A 56 51.11 25.68 -5.09
C LYS A 56 51.79 25.47 -6.44
N ASP A 57 51.48 26.35 -7.40
CA ASP A 57 52.00 26.34 -8.77
C ASP A 57 53.55 26.36 -8.87
N ASP A 58 54.26 26.63 -7.77
CA ASP A 58 55.69 26.98 -7.80
C ASP A 58 56.66 25.92 -7.25
N ALA A 59 56.19 24.73 -6.87
CA ALA A 59 57.05 23.74 -6.20
C ALA A 59 57.18 22.43 -6.95
N VAL A 60 57.86 22.43 -8.11
CA VAL A 60 58.87 21.44 -8.55
C VAL A 60 59.41 21.91 -9.92
N THR A 61 60.59 22.53 -9.92
CA THR A 61 61.43 22.59 -11.12
C THR A 61 62.39 21.41 -11.05
N VAL A 62 62.13 20.33 -11.80
CA VAL A 62 63.16 19.30 -12.06
C VAL A 62 63.70 19.51 -13.46
N THR A 63 64.78 20.28 -13.54
CA THR A 63 65.62 20.30 -14.74
C THR A 63 66.44 19.02 -14.77
N VAL A 64 66.03 18.04 -15.57
CA VAL A 64 66.91 16.91 -15.92
C VAL A 64 67.87 17.37 -17.01
N LYS A 65 68.99 17.99 -16.62
CA LYS A 65 70.09 18.20 -17.56
C LYS A 65 70.73 16.84 -17.87
N GLY A 66 70.58 16.40 -19.11
CA GLY A 66 71.38 15.28 -19.65
C GLY A 66 70.60 14.13 -20.27
N VAL A 67 69.53 14.42 -21.02
CA VAL A 67 69.14 13.67 -22.22
C VAL A 67 68.66 14.74 -23.18
N GLU A 68 69.06 14.73 -24.45
CA GLU A 68 68.33 15.47 -25.48
C GLU A 68 66.96 14.79 -25.66
N CYS A 69 66.11 14.94 -24.66
CA CYS A 69 64.69 14.65 -24.69
C CYS A 69 64.05 15.77 -25.51
N GLN A 70 64.15 15.69 -26.83
CA GLN A 70 63.24 16.46 -27.67
C GLN A 70 61.80 16.00 -27.34
N GLY A 71 61.08 16.84 -26.58
CA GLY A 71 59.63 16.75 -26.37
C GLY A 71 59.11 16.50 -24.94
N ILE A 72 59.96 16.44 -23.90
CA ILE A 72 59.49 16.20 -22.50
C ILE A 72 60.05 17.23 -21.49
N ASN A 73 61.22 17.81 -21.76
CA ASN A 73 61.78 18.83 -20.89
C ASN A 73 61.25 20.21 -21.33
N ASP A 74 60.72 20.99 -20.38
CA ASP A 74 60.25 22.37 -20.53
C ASP A 74 58.82 22.58 -21.04
N GLY A 75 57.84 21.89 -20.45
CA GLY A 75 56.44 22.32 -20.50
C GLY A 75 55.83 22.56 -21.89
N THR A 76 56.46 22.08 -22.96
CA THR A 76 56.08 22.34 -24.35
C THR A 76 56.24 21.02 -25.11
N GLY A 77 55.13 20.31 -25.32
CA GLY A 77 55.13 18.98 -25.93
C GLY A 77 53.91 18.15 -25.52
N MET A 78 54.11 16.84 -25.31
CA MET A 78 53.03 15.85 -25.16
C MET A 78 52.24 15.96 -23.85
N LEU A 79 52.90 16.24 -22.70
CA LEU A 79 52.22 16.40 -21.41
C LEU A 79 51.30 17.63 -21.40
N LYS A 80 51.81 18.78 -21.88
CA LYS A 80 51.00 19.99 -22.03
C LYS A 80 49.85 19.77 -23.01
N ALA A 81 50.10 19.13 -24.15
CA ALA A 81 49.03 18.80 -25.09
C ALA A 81 47.98 17.85 -24.50
N ILE A 82 48.35 16.86 -23.68
CA ILE A 82 47.38 15.97 -23.00
C ILE A 82 46.57 16.74 -21.94
N LEU A 83 47.24 17.58 -21.15
CA LEU A 83 46.61 18.42 -20.13
C LEU A 83 45.71 19.52 -20.73
N GLU A 84 46.01 19.99 -21.95
CA GLU A 84 45.27 21.04 -22.67
C GLU A 84 44.22 20.48 -23.67
N ALA A 85 44.38 19.26 -24.19
CA ALA A 85 43.48 18.65 -25.17
C ALA A 85 42.31 17.87 -24.55
N SER A 86 42.39 17.49 -23.27
CA SER A 86 41.21 16.99 -22.54
C SER A 86 40.18 18.11 -22.45
N THR A 87 38.94 17.88 -22.90
CA THR A 87 37.83 18.85 -22.86
C THR A 87 37.68 19.47 -21.47
N GLY A 88 38.06 20.75 -21.35
CA GLY A 88 38.22 21.45 -20.07
C GLY A 88 39.44 20.94 -19.32
N SER A 89 40.56 21.65 -19.37
CA SER A 89 41.76 21.26 -18.61
C SER A 89 41.42 21.15 -17.11
N VAL A 90 42.02 20.17 -16.41
CA VAL A 90 41.77 19.93 -14.96
C VAL A 90 41.98 21.20 -14.13
N GLY A 91 42.93 22.04 -14.52
CA GLY A 91 43.16 23.34 -13.88
C GLY A 91 41.98 24.30 -14.06
N ALA A 92 41.43 24.41 -15.27
CA ALA A 92 40.29 25.29 -15.55
C ALA A 92 39.00 24.81 -14.85
N THR A 93 38.75 23.50 -14.86
CA THR A 93 37.57 22.93 -14.19
C THR A 93 37.70 22.98 -12.66
N ASN A 94 38.90 22.83 -12.10
CA ASN A 94 39.16 23.06 -10.67
C ASN A 94 38.97 24.53 -10.26
N GLN A 95 39.39 25.48 -11.10
CA GLN A 95 39.14 26.90 -10.86
C GLN A 95 37.64 27.22 -10.90
N ALA A 96 36.91 26.68 -11.88
CA ALA A 96 35.46 26.81 -11.94
C ALA A 96 34.76 26.20 -10.71
N LEU A 97 35.20 25.01 -10.27
CA LEU A 97 34.70 24.39 -9.03
C LEU A 97 34.99 25.25 -7.81
N THR A 98 36.21 25.77 -7.68
CA THR A 98 36.60 26.64 -6.55
C THR A 98 35.77 27.92 -6.53
N ALA A 99 35.52 28.52 -7.70
CA ALA A 99 34.64 29.68 -7.84
C ALA A 99 33.19 29.34 -7.44
N ALA A 100 32.63 28.26 -7.98
CA ALA A 100 31.27 27.81 -7.65
C ALA A 100 31.10 27.47 -6.17
N GLN A 101 32.10 26.82 -5.55
CA GLN A 101 32.14 26.57 -4.10
C GLN A 101 32.22 27.86 -3.30
N GLY A 102 32.98 28.85 -3.78
CA GLY A 102 33.05 30.19 -3.19
C GLY A 102 31.69 30.88 -3.21
N ASN A 103 31.00 30.85 -4.36
CA ASN A 103 29.65 31.40 -4.53
C ASN A 103 28.65 30.69 -3.60
N TYR A 104 28.71 29.36 -3.52
CA TYR A 104 27.87 28.57 -2.60
C TYR A 104 28.17 28.85 -1.12
N ALA A 105 29.43 29.02 -0.76
CA ALA A 105 29.84 29.31 0.62
C ALA A 105 29.34 30.69 1.08
N GLN A 106 29.29 31.66 0.16
CA GLN A 106 28.77 33.03 0.38
C GLN A 106 27.26 33.09 0.58
N LEU A 107 26.52 32.02 0.25
CA LEU A 107 25.10 31.94 0.57
C LEU A 107 24.86 32.14 2.07
N THR A 108 23.87 32.96 2.39
CA THR A 108 23.44 33.18 3.77
C THR A 108 22.87 31.89 4.39
N SER A 109 22.76 31.85 5.71
CA SER A 109 22.09 30.73 6.39
C SER A 109 20.68 30.50 5.86
N ASP A 110 19.94 31.57 5.57
CA ASP A 110 18.57 31.49 5.05
C ASP A 110 18.53 30.91 3.62
N GLN A 111 19.48 31.31 2.76
CA GLN A 111 19.59 30.78 1.40
C GLN A 111 19.99 29.29 1.38
N LYS A 112 20.92 28.88 2.26
CA LYS A 112 21.26 27.46 2.44
C LYS A 112 20.06 26.67 2.96
N LYS A 113 19.26 27.29 3.84
CA LYS A 113 18.03 26.69 4.37
C LYS A 113 16.97 26.44 3.29
N LEU A 114 16.89 27.25 2.24
CA LEU A 114 15.97 26.99 1.11
C LEU A 114 16.24 25.63 0.45
N ILE A 115 17.50 25.22 0.39
CA ILE A 115 17.93 23.95 -0.21
C ILE A 115 17.62 22.77 0.72
N THR A 116 17.92 22.90 2.02
CA THR A 116 17.62 21.84 3.00
C THR A 116 16.11 21.67 3.21
N ASP A 117 15.34 22.76 3.27
CA ASP A 117 13.88 22.71 3.38
C ASP A 117 13.23 22.00 2.17
N LEU A 118 13.80 22.14 0.97
CA LEU A 118 13.34 21.42 -0.22
C LEU A 118 13.63 19.91 -0.10
N ASN A 119 14.81 19.53 0.40
CA ASN A 119 15.14 18.13 0.65
C ASN A 119 14.14 17.49 1.64
N ASP A 120 13.91 18.13 2.79
CA ASP A 120 12.95 17.64 3.79
C ASP A 120 11.55 17.48 3.19
N ALA A 121 11.10 18.45 2.38
CA ALA A 121 9.81 18.39 1.72
C ALA A 121 9.70 17.24 0.70
N VAL A 122 10.78 16.87 0.01
CA VAL A 122 10.82 15.68 -0.87
C VAL A 122 10.60 14.40 -0.07
N SER A 123 11.28 14.26 1.07
CA SER A 123 11.13 13.10 1.96
C SER A 123 9.70 12.96 2.47
N VAL A 124 9.11 14.04 2.99
CA VAL A 124 7.72 14.05 3.50
C VAL A 124 6.72 13.75 2.38
N LYS A 125 6.91 14.32 1.18
CA LYS A 125 6.06 14.02 0.01
C LYS A 125 6.09 12.53 -0.34
N ASN A 126 7.26 11.90 -0.33
CA ASN A 126 7.40 10.49 -0.64
C ASN A 126 6.72 9.59 0.41
N GLN A 127 6.87 9.90 1.71
CA GLN A 127 6.17 9.17 2.78
C GLN A 127 4.65 9.30 2.67
N ALA A 128 4.13 10.50 2.41
CA ALA A 128 2.70 10.72 2.22
C ALA A 128 2.16 9.98 0.98
N THR A 129 2.95 9.90 -0.11
CA THR A 129 2.60 9.12 -1.30
C THR A 129 2.48 7.62 -0.99
N GLN A 130 3.38 7.08 -0.17
CA GLN A 130 3.32 5.68 0.24
C GLN A 130 2.06 5.38 1.07
N ALA A 131 1.78 6.22 2.08
CA ALA A 131 0.58 6.06 2.91
C ALA A 131 -0.72 6.17 2.09
N TRP A 132 -0.75 7.02 1.05
CA TRP A 132 -1.86 7.11 0.11
C TRP A 132 -2.07 5.82 -0.69
N ASN A 133 -1.00 5.22 -1.20
CA ASN A 133 -1.07 3.95 -1.91
C ASN A 133 -1.54 2.81 -1.00
N GLU A 134 -1.08 2.78 0.25
CA GLU A 134 -1.53 1.80 1.25
C GLU A 134 -3.04 1.92 1.54
N LEU A 135 -3.57 3.15 1.64
CA LEU A 135 -5.01 3.37 1.75
C LEU A 135 -5.77 2.87 0.53
N GLY A 136 -5.28 3.15 -0.68
CA GLY A 136 -5.89 2.67 -1.92
C GLY A 136 -6.05 1.14 -1.93
N ASN A 137 -5.05 0.43 -1.42
CA ASN A 137 -5.09 -1.02 -1.29
C ASN A 137 -6.07 -1.50 -0.20
N LYS A 138 -6.10 -0.84 0.97
CA LYS A 138 -7.11 -1.13 2.01
C LYS A 138 -8.53 -0.99 1.47
N LEU A 139 -8.78 0.07 0.69
CA LEU A 139 -10.08 0.33 0.10
C LEU A 139 -10.45 -0.72 -0.96
N SER A 140 -9.49 -1.13 -1.80
CA SER A 140 -9.69 -2.22 -2.76
C SER A 140 -10.03 -3.54 -2.06
N ALA A 141 -9.34 -3.87 -0.96
CA ALA A 141 -9.61 -5.06 -0.16
C ALA A 141 -11.02 -5.02 0.46
N ALA A 142 -11.36 -3.89 1.10
CA ALA A 142 -12.68 -3.70 1.71
C ALA A 142 -13.80 -3.75 0.67
N ASN A 143 -13.58 -3.21 -0.54
CA ASN A 143 -14.51 -3.32 -1.65
C ASN A 143 -14.72 -4.78 -2.06
N SER A 144 -13.65 -5.57 -2.25
CA SER A 144 -13.76 -6.99 -2.61
C SER A 144 -14.55 -7.77 -1.56
N VAL A 145 -14.17 -7.66 -0.28
CA VAL A 145 -14.86 -8.37 0.81
C VAL A 145 -16.34 -8.00 0.86
N TYR A 146 -16.65 -6.71 0.73
CA TYR A 146 -18.03 -6.25 0.74
C TYR A 146 -18.83 -6.77 -0.46
N THR A 147 -18.28 -6.70 -1.67
CA THR A 147 -18.92 -7.22 -2.89
C THR A 147 -19.09 -8.74 -2.84
N ASP A 148 -18.08 -9.48 -2.39
CA ASP A 148 -18.14 -10.95 -2.28
C ASP A 148 -19.21 -11.37 -1.25
N SER A 149 -19.27 -10.67 -0.10
CA SER A 149 -20.30 -10.93 0.93
C SER A 149 -21.71 -10.64 0.40
N LEU A 150 -21.89 -9.54 -0.36
CA LEU A 150 -23.17 -9.22 -0.99
C LEU A 150 -23.59 -10.26 -2.04
N ASN A 151 -22.65 -10.68 -2.89
CA ASN A 151 -22.91 -11.67 -3.95
C ASN A 151 -23.25 -13.03 -3.35
N SER A 152 -22.61 -13.41 -2.25
CA SER A 152 -22.90 -14.66 -1.55
C SER A 152 -24.28 -14.63 -0.87
N MET A 153 -24.60 -13.49 -0.25
CA MET A 153 -25.88 -13.27 0.41
C MET A 153 -27.07 -13.21 -0.54
N TYR A 154 -26.97 -12.43 -1.63
CA TYR A 154 -28.10 -12.08 -2.49
C TYR A 154 -28.00 -12.61 -3.92
N GLY A 155 -26.84 -13.07 -4.35
CA GLY A 155 -26.54 -13.41 -5.74
C GLY A 155 -25.80 -12.28 -6.45
N GLU A 156 -25.16 -12.61 -7.59
CA GLU A 156 -24.29 -11.69 -8.31
C GLU A 156 -25.02 -10.40 -8.71
N ASN A 157 -24.48 -9.25 -8.27
CA ASN A 157 -25.02 -7.90 -8.53
C ASN A 157 -26.47 -7.68 -8.05
N LYS A 158 -26.89 -8.38 -6.98
CA LYS A 158 -28.23 -8.27 -6.42
C LYS A 158 -28.22 -7.81 -4.96
N ASN A 159 -29.35 -7.28 -4.52
CA ASN A 159 -29.73 -7.14 -3.11
C ASN A 159 -31.06 -7.87 -2.87
N ALA A 160 -31.55 -7.98 -1.63
CA ALA A 160 -32.90 -8.50 -1.39
C ALA A 160 -33.97 -7.56 -1.99
N PHE A 161 -33.77 -6.25 -1.83
CA PHE A 161 -34.63 -5.21 -2.38
C PHE A 161 -33.80 -4.15 -3.12
N THR A 162 -34.42 -3.49 -4.09
CA THR A 162 -33.91 -2.32 -4.79
C THR A 162 -34.90 -1.17 -4.74
N VAL A 163 -34.53 -0.03 -5.31
CA VAL A 163 -35.38 1.17 -5.40
C VAL A 163 -35.79 1.35 -6.85
N SER A 164 -37.09 1.53 -7.11
CA SER A 164 -37.61 1.80 -8.44
C SER A 164 -37.43 3.26 -8.85
N ASN A 165 -37.68 3.58 -10.12
CA ASN A 165 -37.64 4.97 -10.63
C ASN A 165 -38.66 5.89 -9.94
N GLU A 166 -39.69 5.33 -9.29
CA GLU A 166 -40.67 6.07 -8.49
C GLU A 166 -40.24 6.25 -7.02
N GLY A 167 -39.04 5.79 -6.64
CA GLY A 167 -38.56 5.83 -5.26
C GLY A 167 -39.20 4.78 -4.34
N LYS A 168 -39.81 3.73 -4.89
CA LYS A 168 -40.42 2.65 -4.12
C LYS A 168 -39.45 1.49 -3.92
N VAL A 169 -39.50 0.86 -2.75
CA VAL A 169 -38.76 -0.36 -2.46
C VAL A 169 -39.43 -1.53 -3.19
N VAL A 170 -38.68 -2.25 -4.02
CA VAL A 170 -39.16 -3.39 -4.81
C VAL A 170 -38.21 -4.58 -4.66
N ALA A 171 -38.71 -5.81 -4.78
CA ALA A 171 -37.86 -6.99 -4.70
C ALA A 171 -36.83 -7.02 -5.84
N ASP A 172 -35.62 -7.49 -5.55
CA ASP A 172 -34.52 -7.60 -6.52
C ASP A 172 -34.06 -9.05 -6.65
N ALA A 173 -33.50 -9.63 -5.57
CA ALA A 173 -33.27 -11.06 -5.48
C ALA A 173 -34.57 -11.85 -5.35
N SER A 174 -34.55 -13.07 -5.89
CA SER A 174 -35.69 -13.97 -6.05
C SER A 174 -35.41 -15.33 -5.41
N SER A 175 -36.45 -16.14 -5.20
CA SER A 175 -36.30 -17.51 -4.69
C SER A 175 -35.59 -18.46 -5.66
N SER A 176 -35.34 -18.04 -6.91
CA SER A 176 -34.52 -18.79 -7.88
C SER A 176 -33.04 -18.48 -7.82
N ASP A 177 -32.65 -17.43 -7.11
CA ASP A 177 -31.24 -17.10 -6.88
C ASP A 177 -30.73 -18.08 -5.82
N GLY A 178 -29.82 -18.99 -6.17
CA GLY A 178 -29.28 -20.01 -5.25
C GLY A 178 -28.43 -19.45 -4.10
N SER A 179 -28.63 -18.19 -3.74
CA SER A 179 -28.01 -17.46 -2.62
C SER A 179 -28.71 -17.78 -1.31
N THR A 180 -28.07 -17.43 -0.19
CA THR A 180 -28.63 -17.67 1.15
C THR A 180 -29.96 -16.95 1.34
N TYR A 181 -30.08 -15.70 0.88
CA TYR A 181 -31.35 -15.00 0.87
C TYR A 181 -32.40 -15.69 -0.02
N GLY A 182 -32.04 -16.16 -1.21
CA GLY A 182 -32.98 -16.83 -2.10
C GLY A 182 -33.53 -18.14 -1.52
N LEU A 183 -32.67 -18.92 -0.83
CA LEU A 183 -33.08 -20.12 -0.09
C LEU A 183 -34.02 -19.78 1.07
N LEU A 184 -33.69 -18.76 1.86
CA LEU A 184 -34.55 -18.29 2.96
C LEU A 184 -35.89 -17.77 2.43
N LEU A 185 -35.88 -16.99 1.35
CA LEU A 185 -37.08 -16.44 0.71
C LEU A 185 -37.99 -17.56 0.19
N ASN A 186 -37.42 -18.61 -0.41
CA ASN A 186 -38.17 -19.78 -0.83
C ASN A 186 -38.84 -20.48 0.35
N ALA A 187 -38.10 -20.71 1.44
CA ALA A 187 -38.63 -21.32 2.67
C ALA A 187 -39.71 -20.45 3.33
N ASN A 188 -39.52 -19.13 3.37
CA ASN A 188 -40.50 -18.18 3.88
C ASN A 188 -41.78 -18.15 3.04
N ASN A 189 -41.66 -18.21 1.71
CA ASN A 189 -42.81 -18.29 0.81
C ASN A 189 -43.58 -19.60 0.98
N ASP A 190 -42.89 -20.74 1.10
CA ASP A 190 -43.55 -22.02 1.38
C ASP A 190 -44.24 -22.00 2.76
N PHE A 191 -43.56 -21.53 3.81
CA PHE A 191 -44.13 -21.34 5.13
C PHE A 191 -45.40 -20.48 5.09
N ASN A 192 -45.36 -19.31 4.45
CA ASN A 192 -46.52 -18.43 4.30
C ASN A 192 -47.67 -19.10 3.54
N GLN A 193 -47.37 -19.89 2.50
CA GLN A 193 -48.38 -20.66 1.78
C GLN A 193 -49.01 -21.73 2.67
N LYS A 194 -48.22 -22.50 3.44
CA LYS A 194 -48.74 -23.52 4.35
C LYS A 194 -49.55 -22.92 5.50
N VAL A 195 -49.10 -21.82 6.08
CA VAL A 195 -49.83 -21.08 7.12
C VAL A 195 -51.14 -20.52 6.57
N SER A 196 -51.16 -19.97 5.35
CA SER A 196 -52.40 -19.49 4.72
C SER A 196 -53.38 -20.62 4.42
N ALA A 197 -52.89 -21.77 3.97
CA ALA A 197 -53.71 -22.97 3.75
C ALA A 197 -54.26 -23.51 5.08
N LEU A 198 -53.44 -23.52 6.14
CA LEU A 198 -53.87 -23.87 7.49
C LEU A 198 -54.95 -22.91 8.01
N TYR A 199 -54.73 -21.60 7.92
CA TYR A 199 -55.70 -20.58 8.32
C TYR A 199 -57.04 -20.75 7.59
N THR A 200 -57.00 -20.97 6.28
CA THR A 200 -58.19 -21.20 5.46
C THR A 200 -58.89 -22.50 5.87
N GLY A 201 -58.14 -23.61 6.02
CA GLY A 201 -58.68 -24.89 6.44
C GLY A 201 -59.35 -24.81 7.82
N VAL A 202 -58.78 -24.00 8.71
CA VAL A 202 -59.31 -23.80 10.07
C VAL A 202 -60.55 -22.93 10.03
N ALA A 203 -60.53 -21.82 9.29
CA ALA A 203 -61.74 -21.03 9.07
C ALA A 203 -62.87 -21.88 8.45
N THR A 204 -62.57 -22.77 7.50
CA THR A 204 -63.56 -23.69 6.91
C THR A 204 -64.05 -24.73 7.91
N ALA A 205 -63.17 -25.35 8.70
CA ALA A 205 -63.53 -26.35 9.71
C ALA A 205 -64.38 -25.73 10.84
N LEU A 206 -64.06 -24.49 11.22
CA LEU A 206 -64.90 -23.70 12.12
C LEU A 206 -66.27 -23.45 11.48
N ASN A 207 -66.32 -22.97 10.23
CA ASN A 207 -67.57 -22.69 9.53
C ASN A 207 -68.46 -23.91 9.22
N SER A 208 -67.91 -25.12 9.18
CA SER A 208 -68.63 -26.33 8.74
C SER A 208 -69.36 -27.04 9.88
N ASN A 209 -69.13 -26.64 11.13
CA ASN A 209 -69.75 -27.22 12.31
C ASN A 209 -70.77 -26.24 12.91
N ASN A 210 -71.99 -26.71 13.21
CA ASN A 210 -72.93 -25.92 14.01
C ASN A 210 -72.30 -25.66 15.38
N HIS A 211 -71.86 -24.42 15.62
CA HIS A 211 -71.21 -23.98 16.87
C HIS A 211 -72.14 -23.96 18.11
N GLU A 212 -73.29 -24.64 18.06
CA GLU A 212 -74.33 -24.54 19.08
C GLU A 212 -73.92 -25.17 20.44
N GLU A 213 -72.84 -25.96 20.50
CA GLU A 213 -72.31 -26.58 21.74
C GLU A 213 -70.76 -26.65 21.81
N GLN A 214 -70.04 -25.54 21.54
CA GLN A 214 -68.58 -25.53 21.78
C GLN A 214 -68.23 -25.41 23.28
N THR A 215 -67.24 -26.19 23.74
CA THR A 215 -66.69 -26.04 25.09
C THR A 215 -65.83 -24.77 25.20
N GLN A 216 -65.75 -24.19 26.41
CA GLN A 216 -64.87 -23.05 26.69
C GLN A 216 -63.39 -23.36 26.37
N THR A 217 -62.99 -24.63 26.48
CA THR A 217 -61.66 -25.12 26.11
C THR A 217 -61.40 -25.03 24.60
N ASN A 218 -62.38 -25.36 23.76
CA ASN A 218 -62.25 -25.25 22.31
C ASN A 218 -62.18 -23.79 21.88
N GLN A 219 -63.05 -22.94 22.42
CA GLN A 219 -63.03 -21.50 22.18
C GLN A 219 -61.68 -20.88 22.61
N LEU A 220 -61.09 -21.34 23.72
CA LEU A 220 -59.76 -20.91 24.16
C LEU A 220 -58.66 -21.31 23.17
N ASN A 221 -58.68 -22.54 22.68
CA ASN A 221 -57.69 -22.98 21.70
C ASN A 221 -57.84 -22.27 20.34
N GLU A 222 -59.06 -21.91 19.94
CA GLU A 222 -59.30 -21.06 18.75
C GLU A 222 -58.72 -19.64 18.93
N VAL A 223 -58.90 -19.02 20.09
CA VAL A 223 -58.29 -17.72 20.39
C VAL A 223 -56.75 -17.82 20.41
N LYS A 224 -56.19 -18.89 20.96
CA LYS A 224 -54.73 -19.15 20.95
C LYS A 224 -54.18 -19.25 19.54
N VAL A 225 -54.88 -19.98 18.68
CA VAL A 225 -54.56 -20.09 17.25
C VAL A 225 -54.49 -18.72 16.58
N ILE A 226 -55.48 -17.84 16.82
CA ILE A 226 -55.50 -16.48 16.27
C ILE A 226 -54.31 -15.67 16.80
N ALA A 227 -53.99 -15.79 18.08
CA ALA A 227 -52.88 -15.07 18.70
C ALA A 227 -51.52 -15.46 18.13
N TYR A 228 -51.25 -16.76 18.03
CA TYR A 228 -49.99 -17.24 17.47
C TYR A 228 -49.87 -16.91 15.98
N THR A 229 -50.96 -17.00 15.21
CA THR A 229 -50.96 -16.62 13.79
C THR A 229 -50.73 -15.12 13.58
N ASN A 230 -51.36 -14.27 14.40
CA ASN A 230 -51.15 -12.82 14.36
C ASN A 230 -49.68 -12.47 14.69
N TYR A 231 -49.10 -13.08 15.72
CA TYR A 231 -47.69 -12.88 16.04
C TYR A 231 -46.78 -13.26 14.87
N LEU A 232 -46.99 -14.43 14.25
CA LEU A 232 -46.20 -14.87 13.10
C LEU A 232 -46.30 -13.88 11.92
N GLN A 233 -47.48 -13.32 11.65
CA GLN A 233 -47.66 -12.29 10.63
C GLN A 233 -46.90 -11.00 10.95
N GLN A 234 -46.97 -10.51 12.20
CA GLN A 234 -46.21 -9.31 12.61
C GLN A 234 -44.70 -9.55 12.58
N TYR A 235 -44.26 -10.75 12.95
CA TYR A 235 -42.84 -11.13 12.92
C TYR A 235 -42.30 -11.13 11.48
N ALA A 236 -43.04 -11.72 10.54
CA ALA A 236 -42.68 -11.72 9.12
C ALA A 236 -42.63 -10.29 8.52
N ALA A 237 -43.60 -9.44 8.89
CA ALA A 237 -43.61 -8.03 8.47
C ALA A 237 -42.39 -7.26 9.00
N PHE A 238 -42.06 -7.44 10.28
CA PHE A 238 -40.87 -6.84 10.89
C PHE A 238 -39.57 -7.28 10.21
N LYS A 239 -39.41 -8.59 9.93
CA LYS A 239 -38.22 -9.10 9.22
C LYS A 239 -38.13 -8.61 7.78
N THR A 240 -39.25 -8.44 7.10
CA THR A 240 -39.28 -7.84 5.76
C THR A 240 -38.83 -6.38 5.80
N ALA A 241 -39.32 -5.59 6.76
CA ALA A 241 -38.93 -4.20 6.91
C ALA A 241 -37.44 -4.04 7.29
N GLU A 242 -36.92 -4.91 8.16
CA GLU A 242 -35.48 -4.97 8.48
C GLU A 242 -34.62 -5.20 7.23
N LEU A 243 -35.00 -6.15 6.38
CA LEU A 243 -34.35 -6.44 5.10
C LEU A 243 -34.37 -5.28 4.10
N GLN A 244 -35.46 -4.52 4.06
CA GLN A 244 -35.59 -3.35 3.19
C GLN A 244 -34.61 -2.25 3.61
N VAL A 245 -34.49 -1.98 4.92
CA VAL A 245 -33.50 -1.03 5.45
C VAL A 245 -32.08 -1.47 5.07
N ASP A 246 -31.74 -2.74 5.32
CA ASP A 246 -30.42 -3.28 5.04
C ASP A 246 -30.07 -3.20 3.55
N SER A 247 -31.02 -3.53 2.66
CA SER A 247 -30.82 -3.48 1.21
C SER A 247 -30.59 -2.05 0.69
N ILE A 248 -31.37 -1.08 1.19
CA ILE A 248 -31.21 0.31 0.77
C ILE A 248 -29.90 0.89 1.32
N ARG A 249 -29.55 0.58 2.58
CA ARG A 249 -28.23 0.92 3.13
C ARG A 249 -27.12 0.33 2.27
N ASN A 250 -27.25 -0.91 1.80
CA ASN A 250 -26.25 -1.54 0.95
C ASN A 250 -26.10 -0.83 -0.42
N ILE A 251 -27.20 -0.38 -1.03
CA ILE A 251 -27.18 0.44 -2.25
C ILE A 251 -26.42 1.74 -2.01
N VAL A 252 -26.69 2.40 -0.88
CA VAL A 252 -25.96 3.62 -0.49
C VAL A 252 -24.48 3.31 -0.33
N VAL A 253 -24.12 2.30 0.47
CA VAL A 253 -22.72 1.92 0.68
C VAL A 253 -22.03 1.61 -0.64
N GLN A 254 -22.59 0.74 -1.49
CA GLN A 254 -21.99 0.37 -2.79
C GLN A 254 -21.61 1.61 -3.61
N ASN A 255 -22.48 2.63 -3.64
CA ASN A 255 -22.37 3.76 -4.56
C ASN A 255 -21.89 5.08 -3.92
N ILE A 256 -21.73 5.15 -2.60
CA ILE A 256 -21.44 6.41 -1.85
C ILE A 256 -20.19 7.15 -2.34
N ALA A 257 -19.21 6.45 -2.93
CA ALA A 257 -17.97 7.07 -3.41
C ALA A 257 -18.23 8.14 -4.48
N SER A 258 -19.26 7.98 -5.33
CA SER A 258 -19.61 8.99 -6.34
C SER A 258 -20.22 10.24 -5.71
N VAL A 259 -20.99 10.08 -4.62
CA VAL A 259 -21.53 11.20 -3.83
C VAL A 259 -20.39 11.95 -3.16
N LEU A 260 -19.51 11.24 -2.44
CA LEU A 260 -18.39 11.85 -1.72
C LEU A 260 -17.47 12.62 -2.65
N GLN A 261 -17.18 12.10 -3.84
CA GLN A 261 -16.37 12.80 -4.84
C GLN A 261 -16.94 14.19 -5.21
N VAL A 262 -18.26 14.29 -5.39
CA VAL A 262 -18.93 15.55 -5.78
C VAL A 262 -19.07 16.49 -4.59
N VAL A 263 -19.42 15.95 -3.42
CA VAL A 263 -19.61 16.70 -2.17
C VAL A 263 -18.28 17.29 -1.69
N ASP A 264 -17.19 16.52 -1.68
CA ASP A 264 -15.86 16.99 -1.26
C ASP A 264 -15.35 18.15 -2.14
N ALA A 265 -15.75 18.18 -3.42
CA ALA A 265 -15.40 19.25 -4.34
C ALA A 265 -16.26 20.51 -4.15
N ASN A 266 -17.36 20.45 -3.39
CA ASN A 266 -18.31 21.54 -3.20
C ASN A 266 -18.30 22.06 -1.75
N PRO A 267 -17.67 23.22 -1.48
CA PRO A 267 -17.58 23.80 -0.14
C PRO A 267 -18.93 24.01 0.57
N ALA A 268 -20.01 24.23 -0.20
CA ALA A 268 -21.34 24.43 0.36
C ALA A 268 -21.90 23.18 1.07
N SER A 269 -21.33 21.99 0.79
CA SER A 269 -21.78 20.70 1.33
C SER A 269 -20.92 20.23 2.51
N SER A 270 -19.98 21.06 3.00
CA SER A 270 -19.06 20.68 4.08
C SER A 270 -19.80 20.36 5.38
N ASP A 271 -20.83 21.13 5.70
CA ASP A 271 -21.60 20.96 6.93
C ASP A 271 -22.45 19.68 6.90
N SER A 272 -23.13 19.40 5.78
CA SER A 272 -23.88 18.15 5.61
C SER A 272 -23.00 16.91 5.55
N LEU A 273 -21.83 17.00 4.90
CA LEU A 273 -20.86 15.90 4.92
C LEU A 273 -20.38 15.63 6.34
N GLY A 274 -20.08 16.69 7.10
CA GLY A 274 -19.74 16.60 8.51
C GLY A 274 -20.84 15.95 9.35
N ALA A 275 -22.10 16.34 9.12
CA ALA A 275 -23.27 15.77 9.78
C ALA A 275 -23.47 14.29 9.45
N PHE A 276 -23.37 13.90 8.17
CA PHE A 276 -23.47 12.51 7.73
C PHE A 276 -22.37 11.64 8.34
N LYS A 277 -21.13 12.14 8.37
CA LYS A 277 -20.00 11.48 9.02
C LYS A 277 -20.22 11.29 10.52
N ALA A 278 -20.74 12.29 11.21
CA ALA A 278 -21.06 12.19 12.64
C ALA A 278 -22.18 11.18 12.93
N ALA A 279 -23.24 11.19 12.12
CA ALA A 279 -24.31 10.22 12.21
C ALA A 279 -23.81 8.78 11.94
N PHE A 280 -22.95 8.61 10.93
CA PHE A 280 -22.32 7.31 10.65
C PHE A 280 -21.48 6.81 11.81
N ASN A 281 -20.65 7.67 12.43
CA ASN A 281 -19.83 7.27 13.57
C ASN A 281 -20.68 6.87 14.78
N THR A 282 -21.79 7.57 15.02
CA THR A 282 -22.75 7.23 16.09
C THR A 282 -23.41 5.89 15.80
N TRP A 283 -23.91 5.70 14.57
CA TRP A 283 -24.53 4.45 14.13
C TRP A 283 -23.56 3.26 14.15
N LYS A 284 -22.29 3.47 13.78
CA LYS A 284 -21.25 2.45 13.79
C LYS A 284 -21.07 1.83 15.17
N ASP A 285 -21.12 2.68 16.20
CA ASP A 285 -20.90 2.28 17.60
C ASP A 285 -22.20 1.79 18.26
N ASP A 286 -23.36 2.29 17.83
CA ASP A 286 -24.69 1.83 18.25
C ASP A 286 -25.65 1.77 17.05
N LYS A 287 -26.00 0.56 16.63
CA LYS A 287 -26.86 0.28 15.47
C LYS A 287 -28.37 0.29 15.80
N SER A 288 -28.78 1.03 16.83
CA SER A 288 -30.19 1.21 17.16
C SER A 288 -30.98 1.88 16.04
N ASP A 289 -32.29 1.60 15.97
CA ASP A 289 -33.17 2.17 14.92
C ASP A 289 -33.20 3.71 14.95
N ALA A 290 -33.01 4.32 16.12
CA ALA A 290 -32.89 5.77 16.26
C ALA A 290 -31.65 6.32 15.55
N ASN A 291 -30.51 5.62 15.67
CA ASN A 291 -29.27 6.02 15.01
C ASN A 291 -29.30 5.72 13.51
N GLU A 292 -29.92 4.61 13.09
CA GLU A 292 -30.17 4.32 11.66
C GLU A 292 -31.05 5.43 11.03
N LYS A 293 -32.09 5.87 11.74
CA LYS A 293 -32.94 6.98 11.30
C LYS A 293 -32.17 8.29 11.17
N ALA A 294 -31.29 8.59 12.14
CA ALA A 294 -30.42 9.76 12.08
C ALA A 294 -29.45 9.68 10.89
N LEU A 295 -28.88 8.50 10.64
CA LEU A 295 -28.00 8.25 9.51
C LEU A 295 -28.73 8.47 8.17
N ALA A 296 -29.88 7.84 7.97
CA ALA A 296 -30.71 8.01 6.77
C ALA A 296 -31.13 9.47 6.56
N SER A 297 -31.50 10.17 7.63
CA SER A 297 -31.89 11.59 7.58
C SER A 297 -30.72 12.48 7.16
N SER A 298 -29.54 12.30 7.77
CA SER A 298 -28.34 13.05 7.42
C SER A 298 -27.86 12.78 5.99
N PHE A 299 -28.03 11.54 5.51
CA PHE A 299 -27.78 11.18 4.13
C PHE A 299 -28.75 11.91 3.18
N SER A 300 -30.04 11.95 3.52
CA SER A 300 -31.02 12.70 2.74
C SER A 300 -30.67 14.18 2.63
N THR A 301 -30.22 14.81 3.72
CA THR A 301 -29.73 16.18 3.68
C THR A 301 -28.54 16.31 2.73
N LEU A 302 -27.53 15.44 2.87
CA LEU A 302 -26.31 15.45 2.06
C LEU A 302 -26.60 15.42 0.55
N VAL A 303 -27.52 14.56 0.10
CA VAL A 303 -27.84 14.43 -1.35
C VAL A 303 -28.87 15.42 -1.86
N SER A 304 -29.50 16.19 -0.95
CA SER A 304 -30.46 17.25 -1.29
C SER A 304 -29.84 18.65 -1.31
N GLU A 305 -28.64 18.82 -0.75
CA GLU A 305 -27.97 20.10 -0.64
C GLU A 305 -27.34 20.54 -1.97
N GLY A 306 -27.82 21.67 -2.50
CA GLY A 306 -27.27 22.28 -3.70
C GLY A 306 -27.59 21.51 -4.98
N SER A 307 -27.44 22.16 -6.13
CA SER A 307 -27.60 21.54 -7.45
C SER A 307 -26.45 20.58 -7.75
N LEU A 308 -26.26 19.55 -6.92
CA LEU A 308 -25.22 18.53 -7.11
C LEU A 308 -25.58 17.71 -8.34
N SER A 309 -24.68 17.69 -9.33
CA SER A 309 -24.80 16.78 -10.47
C SER A 309 -24.24 15.42 -10.06
N LEU A 310 -25.08 14.64 -9.37
CA LEU A 310 -24.74 13.29 -8.94
C LEU A 310 -25.05 12.29 -10.05
N GLN A 311 -24.16 11.31 -10.25
CA GLN A 311 -24.47 10.14 -11.06
C GLN A 311 -25.46 9.25 -10.31
N ASP A 312 -26.50 8.79 -11.00
CA ASP A 312 -27.49 7.89 -10.41
C ASP A 312 -26.83 6.60 -9.88
N PRO A 313 -27.14 6.17 -8.64
CA PRO A 313 -26.61 4.93 -8.07
C PRO A 313 -27.11 3.68 -8.79
N ILE A 314 -28.29 3.75 -9.39
CA ILE A 314 -28.92 2.71 -10.20
C ILE A 314 -29.50 3.41 -11.42
N SER A 315 -29.37 2.83 -12.61
CA SER A 315 -29.84 3.45 -13.85
C SER A 315 -31.31 3.90 -13.76
N GLY A 316 -31.55 5.22 -13.82
CA GLY A 316 -32.89 5.81 -13.76
C GLY A 316 -33.43 6.10 -12.36
N VAL A 317 -32.65 5.84 -11.31
CA VAL A 317 -33.03 6.06 -9.91
C VAL A 317 -32.14 7.12 -9.30
N THR A 318 -32.70 8.27 -8.94
CA THR A 318 -31.93 9.38 -8.36
C THR A 318 -31.52 9.11 -6.92
N TRP A 319 -30.48 9.79 -6.44
CA TRP A 319 -30.11 9.75 -5.02
C TRP A 319 -31.20 10.27 -4.08
N ALA A 320 -32.01 11.23 -4.52
CA ALA A 320 -33.16 11.70 -3.76
C ALA A 320 -34.21 10.59 -3.55
N ASN A 321 -34.45 9.77 -4.57
CA ASN A 321 -35.33 8.61 -4.48
C ASN A 321 -34.77 7.56 -3.51
N VAL A 322 -33.46 7.27 -3.58
CA VAL A 322 -32.80 6.33 -2.65
C VAL A 322 -32.87 6.83 -1.20
N ALA A 323 -32.60 8.12 -0.96
CA ALA A 323 -32.65 8.70 0.38
C ALA A 323 -34.07 8.71 0.98
N SER A 324 -35.08 9.02 0.15
CA SER A 324 -36.49 8.93 0.53
C SER A 324 -36.90 7.50 0.86
N ALA A 325 -36.49 6.53 0.04
CA ALA A 325 -36.73 5.12 0.26
C ALA A 325 -36.09 4.64 1.57
N TRP A 326 -34.85 5.05 1.86
CA TRP A 326 -34.17 4.68 3.11
C TRP A 326 -34.91 5.20 4.33
N SER A 327 -35.27 6.49 4.33
CA SER A 327 -36.00 7.11 5.44
C SER A 327 -37.35 6.44 5.69
N THR A 328 -38.05 6.08 4.61
CA THR A 328 -39.35 5.38 4.68
C THR A 328 -39.16 3.96 5.24
N ALA A 329 -38.21 3.19 4.72
CA ALA A 329 -37.95 1.83 5.18
C ALA A 329 -37.58 1.77 6.67
N VAL A 330 -36.81 2.76 7.17
CA VAL A 330 -36.47 2.84 8.60
C VAL A 330 -37.71 3.08 9.45
N GLN A 331 -38.62 3.95 9.00
CA GLN A 331 -39.88 4.19 9.71
C GLN A 331 -40.79 2.96 9.67
N ASP A 332 -40.91 2.30 8.52
CA ASP A 332 -41.70 1.07 8.36
C ASP A 332 -41.17 -0.04 9.27
N LYS A 333 -39.84 -0.15 9.44
CA LYS A 333 -39.22 -1.09 10.39
C LYS A 333 -39.59 -0.79 11.84
N ILE A 334 -39.56 0.48 12.25
CA ILE A 334 -39.93 0.92 13.61
C ILE A 334 -41.41 0.62 13.88
N ASP A 335 -42.28 0.90 12.91
CA ASP A 335 -43.72 0.65 13.02
C ASP A 335 -44.00 -0.85 13.10
N ALA A 336 -43.35 -1.67 12.25
CA ALA A 336 -43.47 -3.11 12.29
C ALA A 336 -42.94 -3.73 13.60
N ALA A 337 -41.84 -3.20 14.17
CA ALA A 337 -41.33 -3.60 15.48
C ALA A 337 -42.37 -3.30 16.59
N THR A 338 -43.04 -2.16 16.49
CA THR A 338 -44.12 -1.78 17.42
C THR A 338 -45.31 -2.72 17.32
N HIS A 339 -45.74 -3.05 16.09
CA HIS A 339 -46.82 -4.02 15.88
C HIS A 339 -46.48 -5.42 16.41
N LEU A 340 -45.23 -5.88 16.20
CA LEU A 340 -44.75 -7.14 16.75
C LEU A 340 -44.77 -7.13 18.29
N SER A 341 -44.31 -6.04 18.91
CA SER A 341 -44.40 -5.89 20.36
C SER A 341 -45.85 -5.93 20.85
N ASN A 342 -46.77 -5.24 20.15
CA ASN A 342 -48.19 -5.25 20.48
C ASN A 342 -48.82 -6.65 20.40
N ALA A 343 -48.33 -7.52 19.50
CA ALA A 343 -48.82 -8.89 19.37
C ALA A 343 -48.53 -9.77 20.60
N THR A 344 -47.52 -9.42 21.38
CA THR A 344 -47.11 -10.13 22.60
C THR A 344 -47.67 -9.54 23.90
N ASP A 345 -48.24 -8.33 23.83
CA ASP A 345 -48.65 -7.59 25.02
C ASP A 345 -50.16 -7.78 25.29
N PRO A 346 -50.54 -8.44 26.39
CA PRO A 346 -51.95 -8.68 26.74
C PRO A 346 -52.75 -7.41 27.04
N LYS A 347 -52.08 -6.28 27.27
CA LYS A 347 -52.75 -5.01 27.62
C LYS A 347 -53.18 -4.21 26.40
N LYS A 348 -52.80 -4.63 25.20
CA LYS A 348 -53.10 -3.93 23.95
C LYS A 348 -54.54 -4.15 23.52
N THR A 349 -55.11 -3.11 22.95
CA THR A 349 -56.54 -2.99 22.64
C THR A 349 -56.79 -3.07 21.13
N GLU A 350 -58.07 -3.05 20.72
CA GLU A 350 -58.45 -3.11 19.31
C GLU A 350 -57.94 -1.92 18.48
N SER A 351 -57.61 -0.79 19.11
CA SER A 351 -57.00 0.37 18.44
C SER A 351 -55.49 0.24 18.23
N ASP A 352 -54.84 -0.71 18.89
CA ASP A 352 -53.40 -0.96 18.76
C ASP A 352 -53.16 -1.92 17.58
N THR A 353 -52.69 -1.40 16.45
CA THR A 353 -52.36 -2.21 15.28
C THR A 353 -51.36 -3.32 15.64
N GLY A 354 -51.60 -4.52 15.12
CA GLY A 354 -50.81 -5.72 15.40
C GLY A 354 -51.16 -6.42 16.73
N SER A 355 -52.05 -5.87 17.56
CA SER A 355 -52.47 -6.52 18.80
C SER A 355 -53.38 -7.72 18.55
N LEU A 356 -53.43 -8.64 19.52
CA LEU A 356 -54.41 -9.74 19.52
C LEU A 356 -55.84 -9.21 19.52
N ALA A 357 -56.15 -8.16 20.28
CA ALA A 357 -57.49 -7.60 20.34
C ALA A 357 -57.94 -7.08 18.97
N ALA A 358 -57.06 -6.41 18.21
CA ALA A 358 -57.32 -5.98 16.85
C ALA A 358 -57.54 -7.16 15.89
N ALA A 359 -56.69 -8.19 15.98
CA ALA A 359 -56.83 -9.42 15.19
C ALA A 359 -58.14 -10.15 15.48
N LEU A 360 -58.50 -10.29 16.76
CA LEU A 360 -59.77 -10.87 17.22
C LEU A 360 -60.96 -10.03 16.80
N SER A 361 -60.91 -8.70 16.83
CA SER A 361 -62.01 -7.83 16.38
C SER A 361 -62.26 -8.01 14.88
N SER A 362 -61.20 -8.09 14.08
CA SER A 362 -61.28 -8.40 12.64
C SER A 362 -61.91 -9.77 12.40
N PHE A 363 -61.49 -10.79 13.15
CA PHE A 363 -62.03 -12.15 13.05
C PHE A 363 -63.48 -12.24 13.56
N LYS A 364 -63.81 -11.62 14.70
CA LYS A 364 -65.15 -11.55 15.30
C LYS A 364 -66.15 -10.86 14.37
N LYS A 365 -65.76 -9.84 13.60
CA LYS A 365 -66.65 -9.26 12.57
C LYS A 365 -67.14 -10.31 11.57
N THR A 366 -66.31 -11.30 11.27
CA THR A 366 -66.66 -12.42 10.41
C THR A 366 -67.44 -13.52 11.16
N TYR A 367 -67.26 -13.67 12.48
CA TYR A 367 -67.75 -14.82 13.28
C TYR A 367 -68.36 -14.44 14.67
N ALA A 368 -69.15 -13.37 14.72
CA ALA A 368 -69.47 -12.61 15.94
C ALA A 368 -70.11 -13.39 17.10
N SER A 369 -70.75 -14.53 16.86
CA SER A 369 -71.45 -15.34 17.87
C SER A 369 -70.57 -16.39 18.58
N ALA A 370 -69.41 -16.79 18.02
CA ALA A 370 -68.66 -17.97 18.47
C ALA A 370 -67.58 -17.70 19.54
N LEU A 371 -66.97 -16.50 19.53
CA LEU A 371 -65.77 -16.18 20.33
C LEU A 371 -65.99 -15.10 21.41
N GLY A 372 -67.25 -14.84 21.79
CA GLY A 372 -67.63 -13.64 22.56
C GLY A 372 -67.03 -13.53 23.96
N ASN A 373 -66.70 -14.64 24.64
CA ASN A 373 -66.47 -14.67 26.09
C ASN A 373 -65.12 -15.26 26.55
N VAL A 374 -64.15 -15.48 25.65
CA VAL A 374 -62.87 -16.12 26.01
C VAL A 374 -61.71 -15.13 25.99
N SER A 375 -60.91 -15.13 27.05
CA SER A 375 -59.69 -14.33 27.23
C SER A 375 -58.48 -15.23 27.41
N LEU A 376 -57.35 -14.86 26.79
CA LEU A 376 -56.06 -15.51 27.03
C LEU A 376 -55.48 -15.13 28.38
N GLY A 377 -54.80 -16.06 29.05
CA GLY A 377 -53.90 -15.73 30.15
C GLY A 377 -52.57 -15.18 29.63
N GLU A 378 -51.79 -14.49 30.47
CA GLU A 378 -50.48 -13.92 30.06
C GLU A 378 -49.53 -15.00 29.50
N SER A 379 -49.58 -16.23 30.04
CA SER A 379 -48.77 -17.37 29.57
C SER A 379 -49.19 -17.92 28.21
N ASP A 380 -50.35 -17.53 27.68
CA ASP A 380 -50.84 -17.98 26.39
C ASP A 380 -50.38 -17.07 25.25
N TYR A 381 -49.76 -15.93 25.57
CA TYR A 381 -49.17 -15.05 24.57
C TYR A 381 -47.81 -15.59 24.10
N PRO A 382 -47.49 -15.50 22.80
CA PRO A 382 -46.20 -15.90 22.29
C PRO A 382 -45.08 -15.03 22.87
N SER A 383 -44.01 -15.66 23.35
CA SER A 383 -42.79 -14.97 23.79
C SER A 383 -41.86 -14.62 22.61
N ASP A 384 -41.82 -15.49 21.61
CA ASP A 384 -40.91 -15.44 20.47
C ASP A 384 -41.46 -16.31 19.32
N LEU A 385 -40.70 -16.41 18.23
CA LEU A 385 -41.02 -17.22 17.06
C LEU A 385 -41.25 -18.71 17.40
N GLN A 386 -40.37 -19.31 18.22
CA GLN A 386 -40.48 -20.73 18.56
C GLN A 386 -41.64 -21.00 19.50
N GLY A 387 -41.88 -20.10 20.45
CA GLY A 387 -43.04 -20.12 21.33
C GLY A 387 -44.36 -20.02 20.56
N ALA A 388 -44.42 -19.13 19.55
CA ALA A 388 -45.59 -19.01 18.68
C ALA A 388 -45.83 -20.28 17.85
N MET A 389 -44.80 -20.85 17.22
CA MET A 389 -44.93 -22.08 16.42
C MET A 389 -45.33 -23.29 17.27
N SER A 390 -44.69 -23.47 18.44
CA SER A 390 -44.98 -24.57 19.36
C SER A 390 -46.38 -24.46 19.97
N GLY A 391 -46.77 -23.23 20.38
CA GLY A 391 -48.08 -22.93 20.91
C GLY A 391 -49.19 -23.18 19.88
N LEU A 392 -48.95 -22.79 18.62
CA LEU A 392 -49.87 -23.04 17.51
C LEU A 392 -50.12 -24.54 17.32
N LYS A 393 -49.05 -25.34 17.29
CA LYS A 393 -49.14 -26.81 17.18
C LYS A 393 -49.94 -27.41 18.34
N ALA A 394 -49.66 -26.98 19.57
CA ALA A 394 -50.32 -27.50 20.76
C ALA A 394 -51.81 -27.14 20.79
N ALA A 395 -52.16 -25.88 20.54
CA ALA A 395 -53.54 -25.40 20.51
C ALA A 395 -54.38 -26.14 19.46
N TYR A 396 -53.82 -26.37 18.27
CA TYR A 396 -54.52 -27.14 17.24
C TYR A 396 -54.61 -28.64 17.52
N THR A 397 -53.56 -29.25 18.06
CA THR A 397 -53.60 -30.67 18.46
C THR A 397 -54.72 -30.89 19.48
N ALA A 398 -54.91 -29.95 20.40
CA ALA A 398 -56.00 -29.98 21.36
C ALA A 398 -57.39 -29.88 20.68
N LEU A 399 -57.56 -29.00 19.69
CA LEU A 399 -58.80 -28.91 18.90
C LEU A 399 -59.13 -30.22 18.16
N LEU A 400 -58.11 -30.93 17.66
CA LEU A 400 -58.29 -32.19 16.92
C LEU A 400 -58.64 -33.40 17.78
N THR A 401 -58.33 -33.35 19.08
CA THR A 401 -58.73 -34.41 20.02
C THR A 401 -60.22 -34.38 20.35
N ASP A 402 -60.94 -33.32 19.99
CA ASP A 402 -62.38 -33.19 20.19
C ASP A 402 -63.18 -33.86 19.07
N SER A 403 -64.22 -34.63 19.44
CA SER A 403 -65.12 -35.30 18.52
C SER A 403 -65.88 -34.39 17.55
N ALA A 404 -66.04 -33.10 17.86
CA ALA A 404 -66.67 -32.11 16.98
C ALA A 404 -65.85 -31.83 15.71
N PHE A 405 -64.52 -32.04 15.74
CA PHE A 405 -63.62 -31.80 14.60
C PHE A 405 -63.20 -33.08 13.87
N LYS A 406 -63.69 -34.26 14.29
CA LYS A 406 -63.23 -35.58 13.82
C LYS A 406 -63.34 -35.79 12.32
N LYS A 407 -64.37 -35.24 11.66
CA LYS A 407 -64.65 -35.49 10.23
C LYS A 407 -63.67 -34.75 9.29
N ASP A 408 -63.06 -33.67 9.78
CA ASP A 408 -62.05 -32.86 9.07
C ASP A 408 -60.63 -33.05 9.64
N SER A 409 -60.48 -33.90 10.67
CA SER A 409 -59.27 -33.96 11.51
C SER A 409 -58.01 -34.41 10.78
N GLU A 410 -58.11 -35.37 9.85
CA GLU A 410 -56.96 -35.88 9.08
C GLU A 410 -56.37 -34.78 8.18
N THR A 411 -57.23 -34.07 7.45
CA THR A 411 -56.83 -32.97 6.55
C THR A 411 -56.23 -31.81 7.33
N LEU A 412 -56.85 -31.41 8.44
CA LEU A 412 -56.34 -30.31 9.27
C LEU A 412 -55.01 -30.69 9.94
N ASN A 413 -54.88 -31.94 10.42
CA ASN A 413 -53.64 -32.46 10.98
C ASN A 413 -52.49 -32.43 9.98
N GLN A 414 -52.76 -32.79 8.71
CA GLN A 414 -51.77 -32.68 7.62
C GLN A 414 -51.39 -31.21 7.35
N LEU A 415 -52.35 -30.27 7.36
CA LEU A 415 -52.05 -28.84 7.21
C LEU A 415 -51.17 -28.30 8.34
N ILE A 416 -51.39 -28.75 9.58
CA ILE A 416 -50.57 -28.38 10.74
C ILE A 416 -49.15 -28.94 10.61
N LEU A 417 -49.01 -30.22 10.25
CA LEU A 417 -47.70 -30.84 10.03
C LEU A 417 -46.94 -30.14 8.91
N HIS A 418 -47.60 -29.85 7.77
CA HIS A 418 -46.95 -29.11 6.68
C HIS A 418 -46.50 -27.71 7.09
N ALA A 419 -47.32 -26.97 7.86
CA ALA A 419 -46.93 -25.65 8.35
C ALA A 419 -45.79 -25.71 9.38
N HIS A 420 -45.78 -26.75 10.23
CA HIS A 420 -44.72 -27.00 11.19
C HIS A 420 -43.40 -27.35 10.49
N ASP A 421 -43.41 -28.32 9.58
CA ASP A 421 -42.22 -28.77 8.86
C ASP A 421 -41.63 -27.63 8.01
N ALA A 422 -42.48 -26.81 7.37
CA ALA A 422 -42.03 -25.60 6.68
C ALA A 422 -41.42 -24.56 7.65
N GLY A 423 -41.95 -24.46 8.87
CA GLY A 423 -41.40 -23.64 9.94
C GLY A 423 -40.02 -24.11 10.40
N ASP A 424 -39.83 -25.41 10.56
CA ASP A 424 -38.54 -26.01 10.93
C ASP A 424 -37.47 -25.77 9.85
N VAL A 425 -37.84 -25.87 8.56
CA VAL A 425 -36.94 -25.55 7.44
C VAL A 425 -36.57 -24.06 7.45
N LEU A 426 -37.54 -23.17 7.69
CA LEU A 426 -37.29 -21.74 7.77
C LEU A 426 -36.35 -21.38 8.95
N ASP A 427 -36.56 -21.95 10.13
CA ASP A 427 -35.70 -21.71 11.30
C ASP A 427 -34.28 -22.28 11.08
N GLY A 428 -34.17 -23.44 10.42
CA GLY A 428 -32.90 -24.05 10.06
C GLY A 428 -32.04 -23.16 9.14
N LEU A 429 -32.65 -22.44 8.20
CA LEU A 429 -31.96 -21.52 7.29
C LEU A 429 -31.70 -20.13 7.89
N LYS A 430 -32.42 -19.77 8.95
CA LYS A 430 -32.34 -18.45 9.58
C LYS A 430 -30.99 -18.19 10.25
N GLY A 431 -30.35 -19.23 10.80
CA GLY A 431 -29.02 -19.11 11.43
C GLY A 431 -27.95 -18.64 10.46
N ASP A 432 -27.85 -19.32 9.31
CA ASP A 432 -26.89 -18.99 8.25
C ASP A 432 -27.18 -17.59 7.68
N TYR A 433 -28.45 -17.28 7.41
CA TYR A 433 -28.85 -15.96 6.96
C TYR A 433 -28.43 -14.84 7.93
N LEU A 434 -28.68 -14.99 9.23
CA LEU A 434 -28.32 -13.96 10.22
C LEU A 434 -26.80 -13.77 10.34
N ALA A 435 -26.02 -14.84 10.19
CA ALA A 435 -24.57 -14.76 10.15
C ALA A 435 -24.09 -13.94 8.95
N GLN A 436 -24.62 -14.20 7.75
CA GLN A 436 -24.24 -13.46 6.54
C GLN A 436 -24.69 -11.99 6.55
N VAL A 437 -25.87 -11.69 7.10
CA VAL A 437 -26.29 -10.29 7.34
C VAL A 437 -25.28 -9.57 8.22
N SER A 438 -24.79 -10.22 9.28
CA SER A 438 -23.76 -9.65 10.15
C SER A 438 -22.47 -9.39 9.38
N ASP A 439 -22.02 -10.32 8.55
CA ASP A 439 -20.79 -10.20 7.75
C ASP A 439 -20.88 -9.06 6.72
N VAL A 440 -21.98 -8.97 5.97
CA VAL A 440 -22.26 -7.87 5.03
C VAL A 440 -22.26 -6.53 5.76
N ASN A 441 -22.92 -6.45 6.92
CA ASN A 441 -22.98 -5.22 7.72
C ASN A 441 -21.61 -4.82 8.26
N GLN A 442 -20.79 -5.77 8.72
CA GLN A 442 -19.44 -5.51 9.19
C GLN A 442 -18.54 -5.02 8.04
N ALA A 443 -18.57 -5.69 6.89
CA ALA A 443 -17.81 -5.33 5.70
C ALA A 443 -18.20 -3.94 5.18
N GLY A 444 -19.52 -3.66 5.09
CA GLY A 444 -20.05 -2.36 4.68
C GLY A 444 -19.65 -1.24 5.63
N THR A 445 -19.70 -1.50 6.95
CA THR A 445 -19.24 -0.56 7.99
C THR A 445 -17.74 -0.26 7.85
N ALA A 446 -16.90 -1.29 7.68
CA ALA A 446 -15.46 -1.11 7.52
C ALA A 446 -15.12 -0.29 6.27
N ARG A 447 -15.80 -0.58 5.15
CA ARG A 447 -15.66 0.16 3.89
C ARG A 447 -16.08 1.62 4.04
N LEU A 448 -17.25 1.89 4.64
CA LEU A 448 -17.69 3.26 4.90
C LEU A 448 -16.73 4.02 5.83
N ASN A 449 -16.17 3.35 6.84
CA ASN A 449 -15.18 3.96 7.72
C ASN A 449 -13.92 4.38 6.96
N LEU A 450 -13.44 3.55 6.03
CA LEU A 450 -12.30 3.93 5.18
C LEU A 450 -12.63 5.16 4.33
N LEU A 451 -13.82 5.23 3.73
CA LEU A 451 -14.24 6.33 2.87
C LEU A 451 -14.51 7.64 3.64
N LEU A 452 -15.17 7.57 4.79
CA LEU A 452 -15.62 8.77 5.53
C LEU A 452 -14.56 9.27 6.53
N ASN A 453 -13.76 8.36 7.11
CA ASN A 453 -12.83 8.70 8.19
C ASN A 453 -11.37 8.67 7.75
N GLU A 454 -10.86 7.57 7.16
CA GLU A 454 -9.44 7.46 6.81
C GLU A 454 -9.07 8.23 5.54
N LEU A 455 -9.90 8.18 4.50
CA LEU A 455 -9.61 8.77 3.20
C LEU A 455 -9.40 10.28 3.25
N PRO A 456 -10.28 11.09 3.87
CA PRO A 456 -10.08 12.55 3.92
C PRO A 456 -8.79 12.93 4.67
N VAL A 457 -8.44 12.18 5.72
CA VAL A 457 -7.22 12.41 6.51
C VAL A 457 -5.97 12.13 5.68
N GLN A 458 -5.93 11.02 4.95
CA GLN A 458 -4.78 10.70 4.09
C GLN A 458 -4.69 11.62 2.87
N GLN A 459 -5.83 12.02 2.31
CA GLN A 459 -5.88 12.98 1.22
C GLN A 459 -5.33 14.33 1.64
N GLN A 460 -5.74 14.82 2.82
CA GLN A 460 -5.23 16.07 3.38
C GLN A 460 -3.72 15.99 3.64
N LYS A 461 -3.23 14.90 4.24
CA LYS A 461 -1.79 14.68 4.46
C LYS A 461 -1.01 14.72 3.14
N LEU A 462 -1.49 14.02 2.11
CA LEU A 462 -0.89 14.01 0.78
C LEU A 462 -0.88 15.42 0.18
N LEU A 463 -2.03 16.11 0.20
CA LEU A 463 -2.17 17.46 -0.34
C LEU A 463 -1.23 18.44 0.37
N THR A 464 -1.21 18.44 1.71
CA THR A 464 -0.29 19.28 2.50
C THR A 464 1.17 19.01 2.15
N ALA A 465 1.57 17.74 2.05
CA ALA A 465 2.93 17.38 1.69
C ALA A 465 3.30 17.84 0.26
N TRP A 466 2.37 17.71 -0.69
CA TRP A 466 2.54 18.15 -2.07
C TRP A 466 2.60 19.67 -2.20
N THR A 467 1.71 20.40 -1.53
CA THR A 467 1.72 21.87 -1.48
C THR A 467 3.00 22.36 -0.86
N ASN A 468 3.43 21.81 0.28
CA ASN A 468 4.70 22.18 0.91
C ASN A 468 5.88 21.94 -0.03
N TYR A 469 5.95 20.78 -0.70
CA TYR A 469 6.97 20.51 -1.72
C TYR A 469 6.98 21.57 -2.83
N GLN A 470 5.82 21.93 -3.40
CA GLN A 470 5.73 22.96 -4.43
C GLN A 470 6.12 24.36 -3.91
N THR A 471 5.71 24.72 -2.69
CA THR A 471 6.11 25.97 -2.03
C THR A 471 7.62 26.04 -1.84
N LYS A 472 8.26 24.98 -1.29
CA LYS A 472 9.72 24.96 -1.09
C LYS A 472 10.49 25.00 -2.41
N LYS A 473 10.00 24.29 -3.43
CA LYS A 473 10.55 24.35 -4.80
C LYS A 473 10.45 25.75 -5.38
N GLY A 474 9.31 26.43 -5.20
CA GLY A 474 9.08 27.81 -5.62
C GLY A 474 9.98 28.80 -4.89
N ASN A 475 10.12 28.67 -3.56
CA ASN A 475 10.97 29.53 -2.75
C ASN A 475 12.44 29.46 -3.19
N LEU A 476 12.96 28.26 -3.45
CA LEU A 476 14.31 28.12 -4.01
C LEU A 476 14.40 28.80 -5.38
N SER A 477 13.46 28.50 -6.28
CA SER A 477 13.43 29.04 -7.65
C SER A 477 13.35 30.58 -7.71
N ASN A 478 12.70 31.21 -6.72
CA ASN A 478 12.57 32.65 -6.62
C ASN A 478 13.81 33.34 -6.04
N ASP A 479 14.70 32.61 -5.37
CA ASP A 479 16.01 33.12 -4.97
C ASP A 479 17.03 32.81 -6.06
N SER A 480 17.24 33.76 -6.97
CA SER A 480 18.17 33.62 -8.10
C SER A 480 19.62 33.43 -7.66
N THR A 481 19.99 33.86 -6.45
CA THR A 481 21.35 33.72 -5.92
C THR A 481 21.56 32.29 -5.42
N ALA A 482 20.66 31.77 -4.59
CA ALA A 482 20.69 30.39 -4.12
C ALA A 482 20.54 29.39 -5.28
N THR A 483 19.58 29.64 -6.19
CA THR A 483 19.39 28.82 -7.39
C THR A 483 20.60 28.89 -8.31
N GLY A 484 21.15 30.09 -8.54
CA GLY A 484 22.34 30.29 -9.37
C GLY A 484 23.54 29.54 -8.81
N ALA A 485 23.86 29.73 -7.53
CA ALA A 485 24.96 29.04 -6.86
C ALA A 485 24.78 27.52 -6.82
N TRP A 486 23.55 27.03 -6.62
CA TRP A 486 23.24 25.60 -6.67
C TRP A 486 23.47 25.02 -8.07
N LYS A 487 22.88 25.65 -9.11
CA LYS A 487 23.00 25.20 -10.51
C LYS A 487 24.44 25.30 -11.02
N GLU A 488 25.19 26.33 -10.63
CA GLU A 488 26.59 26.49 -10.99
C GLU A 488 27.44 25.36 -10.39
N LEU A 489 27.17 24.98 -9.13
CA LEU A 489 27.95 23.94 -8.44
C LEU A 489 27.56 22.52 -8.89
N TYR A 490 26.26 22.22 -8.98
CA TYR A 490 25.75 20.86 -9.19
C TYR A 490 25.03 20.62 -10.52
N GLY A 491 24.63 21.67 -11.23
CA GLY A 491 23.86 21.58 -12.48
C GLY A 491 22.35 21.64 -12.25
N GLU A 492 21.58 21.88 -13.31
CA GLU A 492 20.11 21.89 -13.23
C GLU A 492 19.53 20.50 -12.92
N ASP A 493 20.22 19.47 -13.36
CA ASP A 493 19.91 18.05 -13.19
C ASP A 493 20.58 17.44 -11.94
N GLY A 494 21.34 18.25 -11.18
CA GLY A 494 22.15 17.77 -10.06
C GLY A 494 23.27 16.81 -10.47
N ASN A 495 23.71 16.83 -11.74
CA ASN A 495 24.77 15.98 -12.29
C ASN A 495 25.83 16.73 -13.13
N GLY A 496 25.49 17.88 -13.74
CA GLY A 496 26.32 18.55 -14.75
C GLY A 496 27.04 19.84 -14.35
N GLY A 497 26.98 20.28 -13.09
CA GLY A 497 27.59 21.53 -12.64
C GLY A 497 29.13 21.51 -12.61
N ALA A 498 29.75 22.54 -12.03
CA ALA A 498 31.20 22.66 -11.92
C ALA A 498 31.86 21.43 -11.24
N LEU A 499 31.18 20.79 -10.29
CA LEU A 499 31.64 19.54 -9.69
C LEU A 499 31.63 18.36 -10.67
N GLY A 500 30.60 18.26 -11.50
CA GLY A 500 30.50 17.25 -12.56
C GLY A 500 31.61 17.41 -13.60
N ALA A 501 31.78 18.64 -14.10
CA ALA A 501 32.83 18.97 -15.05
C ALA A 501 34.24 18.70 -14.51
N TYR A 502 34.49 18.95 -13.23
CA TYR A 502 35.77 18.63 -12.59
C TYR A 502 36.00 17.11 -12.48
N LEU A 503 34.99 16.33 -12.07
CA LEU A 503 35.09 14.86 -12.03
C LEU A 503 35.37 14.29 -13.43
N ASP A 504 34.65 14.76 -14.45
CA ASP A 504 34.82 14.30 -15.83
C ASP A 504 36.21 14.66 -16.36
N SER A 505 36.71 15.86 -16.04
CA SER A 505 38.06 16.30 -16.41
C SER A 505 39.15 15.47 -15.75
N LEU A 506 39.06 15.20 -14.44
CA LEU A 506 40.00 14.32 -13.74
C LEU A 506 40.06 12.92 -14.37
N LYS A 507 38.90 12.33 -14.65
CA LYS A 507 38.80 11.03 -15.29
C LYS A 507 39.41 11.04 -16.69
N ASN A 508 38.93 11.94 -17.55
CA ASN A 508 39.36 11.99 -18.95
C ASN A 508 40.85 12.29 -19.10
N THR A 509 41.42 13.15 -18.26
CA THR A 509 42.86 13.43 -18.26
C THR A 509 43.65 12.22 -17.77
N SER A 510 43.16 11.49 -16.76
CA SER A 510 43.79 10.26 -16.29
C SER A 510 43.77 9.15 -17.37
N ASP A 511 42.64 8.96 -18.03
CA ASP A 511 42.48 8.00 -19.13
C ASP A 511 43.39 8.39 -20.32
N GLY A 512 43.51 9.69 -20.64
CA GLY A 512 44.44 10.19 -21.66
C GLY A 512 45.92 9.94 -21.34
N LEU A 513 46.31 9.85 -20.06
CA LEU A 513 47.66 9.44 -19.66
C LEU A 513 47.90 7.94 -19.89
N ASP A 514 46.86 7.10 -19.77
CA ASP A 514 46.96 5.68 -20.13
C ASP A 514 47.20 5.47 -21.62
N ASP A 515 46.52 6.23 -22.47
CA ASP A 515 46.77 6.24 -23.91
C ASP A 515 48.20 6.70 -24.24
N ALA A 516 48.71 7.69 -23.52
CA ALA A 516 50.08 8.15 -23.66
C ALA A 516 51.10 7.07 -23.23
N PHE A 517 50.84 6.35 -22.15
CA PHE A 517 51.64 5.20 -21.76
C PHE A 517 51.63 4.07 -22.80
N ALA A 518 50.46 3.76 -23.35
CA ALA A 518 50.30 2.74 -24.38
C ALA A 518 51.05 3.13 -25.67
N THR A 519 50.94 4.39 -26.09
CA THR A 519 51.64 4.95 -27.25
C THR A 519 53.16 4.89 -27.06
N ALA A 520 53.66 5.30 -25.89
CA ALA A 520 55.09 5.24 -25.57
C ALA A 520 55.60 3.79 -25.60
N LYS A 521 54.82 2.84 -25.05
CA LYS A 521 55.14 1.41 -25.07
C LYS A 521 55.16 0.85 -26.50
N SER A 522 54.15 1.17 -27.31
CA SER A 522 54.06 0.76 -28.72
C SER A 522 55.25 1.29 -29.53
N THR A 523 55.61 2.56 -29.33
CA THR A 523 56.78 3.19 -29.96
C THR A 523 58.08 2.47 -29.60
N TYR A 524 58.27 2.10 -28.33
CA TYR A 524 59.42 1.29 -27.94
C TYR A 524 59.38 -0.11 -28.57
N GLN A 525 58.23 -0.79 -28.55
CA GLN A 525 58.07 -2.13 -29.10
C GLN A 525 58.37 -2.20 -30.59
N SER A 526 57.97 -1.19 -31.37
CA SER A 526 58.24 -1.13 -32.81
C SER A 526 59.76 -1.02 -33.10
N VAL A 527 60.51 -0.28 -32.28
CA VAL A 527 61.98 -0.18 -32.39
C VAL A 527 62.68 -1.43 -31.85
N ALA A 528 62.23 -1.95 -30.70
CA ALA A 528 62.85 -3.11 -30.05
C ALA A 528 62.67 -4.40 -30.88
N GLY A 529 61.48 -4.57 -31.48
CA GLY A 529 61.12 -5.71 -32.32
C GLY A 529 61.69 -5.66 -33.73
N ASN A 530 62.16 -4.49 -34.20
CA ASN A 530 62.80 -4.38 -35.50
C ASN A 530 64.21 -5.00 -35.47
N LYS A 531 64.45 -5.97 -36.36
CA LYS A 531 65.75 -6.67 -36.51
C LYS A 531 66.84 -5.77 -37.10
N GLN A 532 66.47 -4.70 -37.80
CA GLN A 532 67.39 -3.75 -38.44
C GLN A 532 67.83 -2.62 -37.50
N SER A 533 67.13 -2.42 -36.38
CA SER A 533 67.48 -1.40 -35.40
C SER A 533 68.74 -1.76 -34.62
N THR A 534 69.67 -0.82 -34.50
CA THR A 534 70.91 -1.01 -33.74
C THR A 534 70.64 -1.05 -32.23
N GLN A 535 71.56 -1.62 -31.46
CA GLN A 535 71.45 -1.62 -29.99
C GLN A 535 71.36 -0.19 -29.44
N ALA A 536 72.06 0.77 -30.05
CA ALA A 536 71.97 2.18 -29.67
C ALA A 536 70.57 2.76 -29.87
N GLN A 537 69.92 2.44 -31.00
CA GLN A 537 68.53 2.86 -31.27
C GLN A 537 67.53 2.22 -30.29
N LYS A 538 67.72 0.94 -29.96
CA LYS A 538 66.87 0.23 -28.97
C LYS A 538 67.04 0.81 -27.57
N ASN A 539 68.27 1.10 -27.15
CA ASN A 539 68.56 1.74 -25.88
C ASN A 539 67.96 3.14 -25.81
N ALA A 540 68.09 3.95 -26.86
CA ALA A 540 67.49 5.29 -26.92
C ALA A 540 65.96 5.26 -26.79
N ALA A 541 65.29 4.33 -27.48
CA ALA A 541 63.85 4.13 -27.35
C ALA A 541 63.43 3.66 -25.95
N LEU A 542 64.23 2.80 -25.31
CA LEU A 542 64.01 2.35 -23.93
C LEU A 542 64.16 3.50 -22.92
N TYR A 543 65.19 4.32 -23.05
CA TYR A 543 65.38 5.48 -22.18
C TYR A 543 64.26 6.52 -22.37
N LYS A 544 63.79 6.72 -23.60
CA LYS A 544 62.61 7.57 -23.87
C LYS A 544 61.36 7.02 -23.19
N LEU A 545 61.10 5.71 -23.29
CA LEU A 545 60.01 5.05 -22.59
C LEU A 545 60.10 5.24 -21.06
N ILE A 546 61.25 4.98 -20.46
CA ILE A 546 61.46 5.12 -19.01
C ILE A 546 61.27 6.59 -18.58
N GLY A 547 61.80 7.54 -19.34
CA GLY A 547 61.64 8.97 -19.09
C GLY A 547 60.17 9.41 -19.14
N THR A 548 59.45 9.02 -20.18
CA THR A 548 57.99 9.25 -20.30
C THR A 548 57.25 8.60 -19.14
N GLN A 549 57.58 7.35 -18.78
CA GLN A 549 56.92 6.65 -17.69
C GLN A 549 57.12 7.33 -16.34
N LYS A 550 58.34 7.81 -16.04
CA LYS A 550 58.62 8.51 -14.77
C LYS A 550 57.83 9.81 -14.63
N VAL A 551 57.73 10.61 -15.69
CA VAL A 551 57.02 11.90 -15.66
C VAL A 551 55.50 11.66 -15.58
N LEU A 552 54.95 10.84 -16.47
CA LEU A 552 53.50 10.68 -16.57
C LEU A 552 52.91 9.89 -15.39
N THR A 553 53.64 8.96 -14.76
CA THR A 553 53.12 8.17 -13.63
C THR A 553 52.91 9.04 -12.39
N GLN A 554 53.76 10.05 -12.18
CA GLN A 554 53.59 10.99 -11.07
C GLN A 554 52.35 11.85 -11.25
N GLU A 555 52.10 12.33 -12.46
CA GLU A 555 50.92 13.14 -12.76
C GLU A 555 49.63 12.30 -12.73
N LYS A 556 49.65 11.08 -13.27
CA LYS A 556 48.51 10.16 -13.19
C LYS A 556 48.16 9.83 -11.74
N LEU A 557 49.15 9.51 -10.90
CA LEU A 557 48.93 9.22 -9.48
C LEU A 557 48.26 10.40 -8.75
N LYS A 558 48.64 11.64 -9.05
CA LYS A 558 48.00 12.84 -8.48
C LYS A 558 46.54 12.95 -8.92
N LEU A 559 46.26 12.78 -10.21
CA LEU A 559 44.91 12.85 -10.77
C LEU A 559 44.01 11.76 -10.20
N ASP A 560 44.48 10.51 -10.18
CA ASP A 560 43.72 9.37 -9.64
C ASP A 560 43.49 9.51 -8.13
N THR A 561 44.46 10.05 -7.39
CA THR A 561 44.29 10.35 -5.96
C THR A 561 43.25 11.46 -5.72
N ALA A 562 43.30 12.54 -6.52
CA ALA A 562 42.32 13.62 -6.44
C ALA A 562 40.91 13.12 -6.78
N TYR A 563 40.79 12.35 -7.87
CA TYR A 563 39.52 11.75 -8.30
C TYR A 563 38.96 10.82 -7.22
N LEU A 564 39.81 9.98 -6.62
CA LEU A 564 39.43 9.11 -5.52
C LEU A 564 38.92 9.89 -4.29
N ASN A 565 39.59 10.99 -3.93
CA ASN A 565 39.20 11.78 -2.77
C ASN A 565 37.84 12.43 -2.95
N VAL A 566 37.55 12.97 -4.14
CA VAL A 566 36.23 13.54 -4.44
C VAL A 566 35.15 12.47 -4.36
N LEU A 567 35.36 11.30 -4.97
CA LEU A 567 34.38 10.21 -4.93
C LEU A 567 34.19 9.61 -3.52
N LYS A 568 35.25 9.54 -2.70
CA LYS A 568 35.15 9.01 -1.32
C LYS A 568 34.39 9.95 -0.40
N THR A 569 34.60 11.26 -0.53
CA THR A 569 33.99 12.25 0.35
C THR A 569 32.57 12.61 -0.10
N GLY A 570 32.40 12.81 -1.42
CA GLY A 570 31.15 13.24 -2.03
C GLY A 570 30.59 14.54 -1.47
N VAL A 571 29.30 14.78 -1.73
CA VAL A 571 28.53 15.89 -1.16
C VAL A 571 28.06 15.56 0.27
N SER A 572 27.71 16.58 1.05
CA SER A 572 27.16 16.35 2.39
C SER A 572 25.85 15.56 2.34
N ALA A 573 25.60 14.76 3.38
CA ALA A 573 24.39 13.95 3.50
C ALA A 573 23.11 14.80 3.37
N ASP A 574 23.13 16.02 3.93
CA ASP A 574 22.00 16.96 3.99
C ASP A 574 21.46 17.39 2.61
N ILE A 575 22.24 17.25 1.54
CA ILE A 575 21.86 17.62 0.17
C ILE A 575 21.94 16.44 -0.81
N SER A 576 22.30 15.24 -0.32
CA SER A 576 22.61 14.06 -1.14
C SER A 576 21.43 13.51 -1.94
N SER A 577 20.19 13.79 -1.52
CA SER A 577 18.95 13.42 -2.20
C SER A 577 18.59 14.33 -3.39
N LEU A 578 19.22 15.51 -3.48
CA LEU A 578 18.98 16.51 -4.52
C LEU A 578 19.99 16.40 -5.68
N VAL A 579 20.98 15.51 -5.55
CA VAL A 579 22.04 15.29 -6.53
C VAL A 579 22.06 13.82 -6.97
N GLY A 580 22.68 13.52 -8.12
CA GLY A 580 22.77 12.14 -8.59
C GLY A 580 23.80 11.30 -7.81
N ASP A 581 23.68 9.97 -7.95
CA ASP A 581 24.50 8.99 -7.21
C ASP A 581 26.01 9.17 -7.43
N ARG A 582 26.43 9.72 -8.58
CA ARG A 582 27.85 9.99 -8.91
C ARG A 582 28.53 11.00 -7.97
N PHE A 583 27.76 11.78 -7.22
CA PHE A 583 28.26 12.76 -6.27
C PHE A 583 28.13 12.31 -4.80
N LYS A 584 27.50 11.16 -4.54
CA LYS A 584 27.37 10.62 -3.19
C LYS A 584 28.71 10.05 -2.72
N GLY A 585 29.10 10.41 -1.50
CA GLY A 585 30.32 9.92 -0.88
C GLY A 585 30.20 8.45 -0.46
N LEU A 586 31.33 7.83 -0.13
CA LEU A 586 31.36 6.41 0.27
C LEU A 586 30.49 6.13 1.51
N ASP A 587 30.48 7.03 2.48
CA ASP A 587 29.70 6.84 3.71
C ASP A 587 28.19 7.02 3.46
N THR A 588 27.81 7.96 2.60
CA THR A 588 26.42 8.12 2.13
C THR A 588 25.97 6.90 1.34
N LEU A 589 26.79 6.40 0.41
CA LEU A 589 26.48 5.19 -0.37
C LEU A 589 26.32 3.97 0.55
N LYS A 590 27.18 3.82 1.57
CA LYS A 590 27.03 2.76 2.59
C LYS A 590 25.75 2.92 3.40
N ALA A 591 25.40 4.15 3.78
CA ALA A 591 24.16 4.43 4.50
C ALA A 591 22.93 4.13 3.64
N ASP A 592 22.95 4.49 2.34
CA ASP A 592 21.92 4.16 1.36
C ASP A 592 21.78 2.64 1.21
N LEU A 593 22.90 1.90 1.11
CA LEU A 593 22.88 0.44 1.07
C LEU A 593 22.33 -0.17 2.36
N ASN A 594 22.75 0.33 3.53
CA ASN A 594 22.22 -0.16 4.82
C ASN A 594 20.72 0.10 4.93
N THR A 595 20.26 1.29 4.55
CA THR A 595 18.84 1.66 4.53
C THR A 595 18.08 0.76 3.55
N ALA A 596 18.58 0.58 2.34
CA ALA A 596 17.96 -0.30 1.35
C ALA A 596 17.97 -1.77 1.79
N ALA A 597 19.00 -2.22 2.51
CA ALA A 597 19.09 -3.57 3.07
C ALA A 597 18.07 -3.78 4.20
N THR A 598 17.94 -2.81 5.11
CA THR A 598 16.90 -2.82 6.16
C THR A 598 15.51 -2.84 5.54
N ASN A 599 15.23 -1.94 4.59
CA ASN A 599 13.95 -1.88 3.90
C ASN A 599 13.66 -3.19 3.14
N LYS A 600 14.68 -3.80 2.51
CA LYS A 600 14.57 -5.12 1.86
C LYS A 600 14.23 -6.21 2.86
N ALA A 601 14.87 -6.22 4.03
CA ALA A 601 14.59 -7.19 5.08
C ALA A 601 13.16 -7.04 5.63
N GLU A 602 12.71 -5.81 5.86
CA GLU A 602 11.34 -5.50 6.29
C GLU A 602 10.31 -5.92 5.24
N ALA A 603 10.52 -5.55 3.97
CA ALA A 603 9.65 -5.96 2.87
C ALA A 603 9.59 -7.49 2.72
N LYS A 604 10.73 -8.18 2.87
CA LYS A 604 10.80 -9.65 2.88
C LYS A 604 10.00 -10.25 4.03
N ALA A 605 10.11 -9.70 5.23
CA ALA A 605 9.34 -10.15 6.38
C ALA A 605 7.83 -9.96 6.17
N GLN A 606 7.42 -8.76 5.73
CA GLN A 606 6.03 -8.45 5.40
C GLN A 606 5.45 -9.38 4.32
N TYR A 607 6.24 -9.67 3.28
CA TYR A 607 5.86 -10.63 2.24
C TYR A 607 5.67 -12.04 2.81
N VAL A 608 6.62 -12.55 3.57
CA VAL A 608 6.55 -13.89 4.18
C VAL A 608 5.34 -14.01 5.10
N ASP A 609 5.08 -12.98 5.91
CA ASP A 609 3.92 -12.92 6.79
C ASP A 609 2.60 -12.87 6.01
N ALA A 610 2.55 -12.10 4.91
CA ALA A 610 1.37 -12.02 4.06
C ALA A 610 1.11 -13.32 3.30
N VAL A 611 2.14 -14.01 2.79
CA VAL A 611 2.03 -15.35 2.19
C VAL A 611 1.51 -16.34 3.22
N LYS A 612 2.03 -16.30 4.45
CA LYS A 612 1.56 -17.18 5.53
C LYS A 612 0.10 -16.91 5.85
N ALA A 613 -0.28 -15.66 6.08
CA ALA A 613 -1.67 -15.28 6.35
C ALA A 613 -2.61 -15.72 5.23
N TYR A 614 -2.20 -15.59 3.97
CA TYR A 614 -2.98 -16.07 2.83
C TYR A 614 -3.13 -17.59 2.83
N ARG A 615 -2.05 -18.34 3.07
CA ARG A 615 -2.11 -19.81 3.09
C ARG A 615 -2.93 -20.33 4.26
N ASP A 616 -2.83 -19.71 5.43
CA ASP A 616 -3.60 -20.08 6.62
C ASP A 616 -5.09 -19.80 6.36
N ALA A 617 -5.42 -18.65 5.78
CA ALA A 617 -6.79 -18.29 5.40
C ALA A 617 -7.36 -19.17 4.28
N ASP A 618 -6.56 -19.52 3.26
CA ASP A 618 -6.99 -20.45 2.20
C ASP A 618 -7.26 -21.83 2.79
N SER A 619 -6.38 -22.32 3.66
CA SER A 619 -6.57 -23.61 4.34
C SER A 619 -7.85 -23.62 5.20
N ALA A 620 -8.11 -22.54 5.94
CA ALA A 620 -9.34 -22.39 6.73
C ALA A 620 -10.58 -22.39 5.83
N TYR A 621 -10.56 -21.62 4.73
CA TYR A 621 -11.64 -21.58 3.76
C TYR A 621 -11.87 -22.92 3.05
N GLN A 622 -10.80 -23.63 2.66
CA GLN A 622 -10.94 -24.95 2.05
C GLN A 622 -11.55 -25.97 3.03
N ALA A 623 -11.31 -25.83 4.34
CA ALA A 623 -11.83 -26.71 5.37
C ALA A 623 -13.29 -26.42 5.73
N SER A 624 -13.66 -25.15 5.90
CA SER A 624 -14.99 -24.75 6.38
C SER A 624 -15.99 -24.44 5.27
N LYS A 625 -15.51 -23.94 4.12
CA LYS A 625 -16.32 -23.33 3.07
C LYS A 625 -17.24 -22.19 3.57
N SER A 626 -16.88 -21.58 4.70
CA SER A 626 -17.66 -20.50 5.32
C SER A 626 -17.37 -19.15 4.65
N GLU A 627 -18.33 -18.23 4.72
CA GLU A 627 -18.14 -16.86 4.23
C GLU A 627 -17.14 -16.06 5.07
N ALA A 628 -17.11 -16.28 6.38
CA ALA A 628 -16.12 -15.67 7.27
C ALA A 628 -14.68 -16.05 6.87
N ASP A 629 -14.45 -17.31 6.50
CA ASP A 629 -13.14 -17.74 6.02
C ASP A 629 -12.87 -17.28 4.58
N ALA A 630 -13.90 -17.14 3.74
CA ALA A 630 -13.77 -16.51 2.41
C ALA A 630 -13.37 -15.03 2.52
N ALA A 631 -13.96 -14.28 3.44
CA ALA A 631 -13.63 -12.89 3.73
C ALA A 631 -12.22 -12.74 4.31
N THR A 632 -11.81 -13.68 5.18
CA THR A 632 -10.44 -13.75 5.71
C THR A 632 -9.44 -14.05 4.59
N LEU A 633 -9.76 -14.97 3.68
CA LEU A 633 -8.96 -15.28 2.50
C LEU A 633 -8.83 -14.08 1.56
N ALA A 634 -9.93 -13.38 1.26
CA ALA A 634 -9.92 -12.18 0.43
C ALA A 634 -9.06 -11.05 1.05
N THR A 635 -9.17 -10.85 2.36
CA THR A 635 -8.35 -9.89 3.12
C THR A 635 -6.86 -10.25 3.05
N ALA A 636 -6.53 -11.52 3.26
CA ALA A 636 -5.16 -12.00 3.21
C ALA A 636 -4.58 -11.91 1.78
N LYS A 637 -5.41 -12.17 0.75
CA LYS A 637 -5.06 -12.02 -0.67
C LYS A 637 -4.69 -10.57 -0.99
N ALA A 638 -5.52 -9.61 -0.57
CA ALA A 638 -5.25 -8.19 -0.81
C ALA A 638 -4.02 -7.68 -0.05
N LYS A 639 -3.81 -8.16 1.20
CA LYS A 639 -2.59 -7.88 1.96
C LYS A 639 -1.34 -8.38 1.24
N LEU A 640 -1.40 -9.59 0.66
CA LEU A 640 -0.31 -10.15 -0.12
C LEU A 640 -0.07 -9.38 -1.43
N MET A 641 -1.13 -9.02 -2.16
CA MET A 641 -1.04 -8.17 -3.36
C MET A 641 -0.39 -6.81 -3.05
N THR A 642 -0.70 -6.24 -1.89
CA THR A 642 -0.10 -4.99 -1.40
C THR A 642 1.39 -5.15 -1.12
N ALA A 643 1.77 -6.21 -0.39
CA ALA A 643 3.16 -6.47 -0.03
C ALA A 643 4.10 -6.62 -1.24
N VAL A 644 3.53 -6.96 -2.40
CA VAL A 644 4.26 -7.19 -3.66
C VAL A 644 3.91 -6.18 -4.76
N GLY A 645 3.13 -5.14 -4.47
CA GLY A 645 2.82 -4.07 -5.42
C GLY A 645 2.00 -4.51 -6.65
N ILE A 646 1.18 -5.56 -6.54
CA ILE A 646 0.26 -5.97 -7.61
C ILE A 646 -1.08 -5.24 -7.44
N THR A 647 -1.50 -4.50 -8.45
CA THR A 647 -2.73 -3.69 -8.42
C THR A 647 -3.94 -4.38 -9.06
N SER A 648 -3.72 -5.38 -9.91
CA SER A 648 -4.80 -6.15 -10.56
C SER A 648 -4.97 -7.54 -9.95
N PRO A 649 -6.19 -7.95 -9.55
CA PRO A 649 -6.46 -9.32 -9.09
C PRO A 649 -6.07 -10.41 -10.10
N SER A 650 -6.10 -10.10 -11.41
CA SER A 650 -5.70 -11.03 -12.48
C SER A 650 -4.24 -11.44 -12.40
N ASP A 651 -3.41 -10.61 -11.78
CA ASP A 651 -1.97 -10.77 -11.70
C ASP A 651 -1.53 -11.57 -10.48
N PHE A 652 -2.45 -11.92 -9.58
CA PHE A 652 -2.18 -12.71 -8.39
C PHE A 652 -1.53 -14.06 -8.72
N SER A 653 -1.93 -14.70 -9.81
CA SER A 653 -1.36 -15.98 -10.28
C SER A 653 0.14 -15.88 -10.56
N LYS A 654 0.65 -14.69 -10.88
CA LYS A 654 2.06 -14.47 -11.16
C LYS A 654 2.95 -14.55 -9.91
N LEU A 655 2.36 -14.56 -8.71
CA LEU A 655 3.06 -14.76 -7.43
C LEU A 655 3.45 -16.22 -7.17
N TYR A 656 2.82 -17.16 -7.87
CA TYR A 656 3.16 -18.57 -7.78
C TYR A 656 4.40 -18.90 -8.61
N VAL A 657 5.16 -19.92 -8.19
CA VAL A 657 6.33 -20.43 -8.92
C VAL A 657 5.95 -20.76 -10.37
N ASN A 658 4.78 -21.35 -10.56
CA ASN A 658 4.13 -21.56 -11.84
C ASN A 658 2.75 -20.90 -11.84
N ASN A 659 2.49 -20.02 -12.81
CA ASN A 659 1.22 -19.28 -12.91
C ASN A 659 0.03 -20.13 -13.37
N THR A 660 0.28 -21.37 -13.80
CA THR A 660 -0.76 -22.34 -14.16
C THR A 660 -0.90 -23.49 -13.16
N ASP A 661 0.03 -23.60 -12.20
CA ASP A 661 0.06 -24.67 -11.20
C ASP A 661 0.39 -24.10 -9.81
N MET A 662 -0.67 -23.81 -9.05
CA MET A 662 -0.58 -23.20 -7.71
C MET A 662 -0.02 -24.17 -6.66
N THR A 663 0.06 -25.47 -6.95
CA THR A 663 0.57 -26.48 -6.00
C THR A 663 2.07 -26.37 -5.75
N GLN A 664 2.80 -25.71 -6.66
CA GLN A 664 4.23 -25.43 -6.52
C GLN A 664 4.53 -24.27 -5.55
N GLY A 665 3.49 -23.67 -4.97
CA GLY A 665 3.61 -22.63 -3.96
C GLY A 665 4.04 -21.26 -4.51
N PHE A 666 4.26 -20.34 -3.58
CA PHE A 666 4.65 -18.97 -3.88
C PHE A 666 6.13 -18.86 -4.24
N LYS A 667 6.46 -17.93 -5.14
CA LYS A 667 7.83 -17.51 -5.40
C LYS A 667 8.49 -17.03 -4.10
N SER A 668 9.81 -17.20 -3.97
CA SER A 668 10.54 -16.50 -2.91
C SER A 668 10.56 -14.99 -3.18
N PHE A 669 10.63 -14.18 -2.11
CA PHE A 669 10.70 -12.71 -2.22
C PHE A 669 11.74 -12.24 -3.24
N ASP A 670 12.93 -12.83 -3.23
CA ASP A 670 14.04 -12.46 -4.12
C ASP A 670 13.76 -12.76 -5.62
N ASN A 671 12.73 -13.57 -5.93
CA ASN A 671 12.30 -13.89 -7.31
C ASN A 671 11.10 -13.04 -7.78
N LEU A 672 10.73 -12.00 -7.04
CA LEU A 672 9.60 -11.12 -7.36
C LEU A 672 9.98 -9.91 -8.23
N SER A 673 11.27 -9.68 -8.48
CA SER A 673 11.78 -8.48 -9.18
C SER A 673 11.26 -8.27 -10.61
N ALA A 674 10.69 -9.30 -11.25
CA ALA A 674 10.09 -9.22 -12.58
C ALA A 674 8.60 -8.80 -12.58
N LEU A 675 7.99 -8.57 -11.41
CA LEU A 675 6.53 -8.37 -11.27
C LEU A 675 6.10 -6.91 -11.11
N THR A 676 7.00 -6.03 -10.65
CA THR A 676 6.67 -4.65 -10.32
C THR A 676 7.45 -3.71 -11.23
N ALA A 677 6.80 -3.20 -12.29
CA ALA A 677 7.38 -2.21 -13.20
C ALA A 677 7.44 -0.79 -12.61
N ASP A 678 7.17 -0.62 -11.31
CA ASP A 678 6.93 0.67 -10.68
C ASP A 678 8.09 1.10 -9.76
N ASN A 679 8.25 2.42 -9.60
CA ASN A 679 9.36 3.06 -8.87
C ASN A 679 9.38 2.78 -7.34
N SER A 680 8.56 1.85 -6.86
CA SER A 680 8.43 1.35 -5.49
C SER A 680 9.22 0.06 -5.21
N ASP A 681 9.85 -0.54 -6.21
CA ASP A 681 10.58 -1.82 -6.08
C ASP A 681 11.75 -1.72 -5.06
N VAL A 682 11.53 -2.27 -3.87
CA VAL A 682 12.54 -2.36 -2.81
C VAL A 682 13.73 -3.23 -3.25
N ILE A 683 13.50 -4.22 -4.12
CA ILE A 683 14.56 -5.07 -4.69
C ILE A 683 15.38 -4.25 -5.70
N GLY A 684 14.72 -3.51 -6.59
CA GLY A 684 15.35 -2.59 -7.53
C GLY A 684 16.18 -1.51 -6.83
N LYS A 685 15.66 -0.90 -5.76
CA LYS A 685 16.38 0.08 -4.94
C LYS A 685 17.56 -0.53 -4.20
N TYR A 686 17.41 -1.73 -3.64
CA TYR A 686 18.51 -2.48 -3.05
C TYR A 686 19.58 -2.82 -4.09
N ASN A 687 19.18 -3.31 -5.26
CA ASN A 687 20.09 -3.66 -6.35
C ASN A 687 20.80 -2.43 -6.91
N ALA A 688 20.14 -1.27 -6.99
CA ALA A 688 20.75 -0.01 -7.39
C ALA A 688 21.77 0.48 -6.35
N ALA A 689 21.42 0.45 -5.05
CA ALA A 689 22.32 0.79 -3.96
C ALA A 689 23.52 -0.17 -3.87
N LEU A 690 23.28 -1.47 -4.13
CA LEU A 690 24.32 -2.48 -4.21
C LEU A 690 25.19 -2.23 -5.44
N ALA A 691 24.65 -2.01 -6.63
CA ALA A 691 25.40 -1.70 -7.85
C ALA A 691 26.24 -0.42 -7.72
N ALA A 692 25.81 0.55 -6.90
CA ALA A 692 26.60 1.74 -6.58
C ALA A 692 27.83 1.42 -5.70
N LEU A 693 27.90 0.24 -5.06
CA LEU A 693 28.99 -0.22 -4.19
C LEU A 693 29.72 -1.49 -4.67
N ASP A 694 29.11 -2.30 -5.55
CA ASP A 694 29.51 -3.67 -5.87
C ASP A 694 30.26 -3.83 -7.21
N THR A 695 31.00 -4.93 -7.33
CA THR A 695 31.74 -5.33 -8.52
C THR A 695 30.81 -5.84 -9.62
N THR A 696 30.64 -5.08 -10.70
CA THR A 696 30.16 -5.65 -11.96
C THR A 696 31.22 -6.58 -12.55
N SER A 697 30.80 -7.49 -13.44
CA SER A 697 31.64 -8.48 -14.14
C SER A 697 32.89 -7.92 -14.82
N ASP A 698 32.93 -6.59 -15.01
CA ASP A 698 33.98 -5.85 -15.73
C ASP A 698 34.88 -5.02 -14.80
N GLY A 699 34.91 -5.29 -13.49
CA GLY A 699 36.03 -4.87 -12.61
C GLY A 699 35.79 -3.70 -11.64
N GLY A 700 34.62 -3.61 -11.00
CA GLY A 700 34.41 -2.74 -9.83
C GLY A 700 33.63 -1.44 -10.07
N THR A 701 33.12 -0.84 -8.99
CA THR A 701 32.54 0.54 -9.01
C THR A 701 33.59 1.58 -9.37
N GLU A 702 33.19 2.79 -9.76
CA GLU A 702 34.14 3.86 -10.10
C GLU A 702 35.11 4.13 -8.95
N ILE A 703 34.62 4.20 -7.70
CA ILE A 703 35.46 4.34 -6.50
C ILE A 703 36.49 3.20 -6.40
N GLN A 704 36.09 1.96 -6.68
CA GLN A 704 36.98 0.80 -6.63
C GLN A 704 38.00 0.79 -7.78
N LYS A 705 37.58 1.12 -9.01
CA LYS A 705 38.44 1.25 -10.18
C LYS A 705 39.53 2.28 -9.95
N VAL A 706 39.16 3.44 -9.40
CA VAL A 706 40.12 4.51 -9.10
C VAL A 706 41.03 4.13 -7.94
N ARG A 707 40.55 3.42 -6.90
CA ARG A 707 41.45 2.86 -5.86
C ARG A 707 42.48 1.92 -6.46
N LYS A 708 42.06 1.05 -7.37
CA LYS A 708 42.97 0.14 -8.07
C LYS A 708 43.97 0.91 -8.92
N ALA A 709 43.53 1.93 -9.65
CA ALA A 709 44.40 2.79 -10.46
C ALA A 709 45.47 3.50 -9.60
N VAL A 710 45.10 4.08 -8.46
CA VAL A 710 46.04 4.67 -7.48
C VAL A 710 47.10 3.64 -7.03
N VAL A 711 46.67 2.43 -6.68
CA VAL A 711 47.60 1.35 -6.26
C VAL A 711 48.51 0.92 -7.41
N ASP A 712 47.97 0.76 -8.62
CA ASP A 712 48.73 0.37 -9.80
C ASP A 712 49.76 1.44 -10.17
N ASP A 713 49.42 2.72 -10.06
CA ASP A 713 50.33 3.84 -10.25
C ASP A 713 51.42 3.94 -9.18
N MET A 714 51.08 3.71 -7.92
CA MET A 714 52.08 3.59 -6.84
C MET A 714 53.06 2.44 -7.10
N ASN A 715 52.55 1.28 -7.54
CA ASN A 715 53.38 0.13 -7.90
C ASN A 715 54.28 0.43 -9.11
N ARG A 716 53.74 1.13 -10.12
CA ARG A 716 54.49 1.55 -11.30
C ARG A 716 55.59 2.54 -10.94
N LEU A 717 55.31 3.51 -10.07
CA LEU A 717 56.30 4.44 -9.55
C LEU A 717 57.39 3.70 -8.77
N ALA A 718 57.01 2.75 -7.90
CA ALA A 718 57.94 1.93 -7.15
C ALA A 718 58.85 1.08 -8.04
N GLY A 719 58.31 0.52 -9.14
CA GLY A 719 59.08 -0.20 -10.14
C GLY A 719 60.08 0.67 -10.92
N LEU A 720 59.84 2.00 -10.99
CA LEU A 720 60.72 2.97 -11.67
C LEU A 720 61.80 3.55 -10.75
N MET A 721 61.68 3.41 -9.42
CA MET A 721 62.66 3.93 -8.43
C MET A 721 64.07 3.33 -8.52
N PRO A 722 64.28 2.01 -8.76
CA PRO A 722 65.62 1.41 -8.83
C PRO A 722 66.45 1.83 -10.06
N LEU A 723 65.82 2.47 -11.03
CA LEU A 723 66.49 2.96 -12.24
C LEU A 723 67.13 4.33 -11.93
N SER A 724 68.27 4.31 -11.23
CA SER A 724 69.03 5.50 -10.82
C SER A 724 69.73 6.19 -12.00
N SER A 725 69.96 7.49 -11.81
CA SER A 725 70.64 8.45 -12.68
C SER A 725 71.96 7.96 -13.31
N CYS A 726 72.18 8.36 -14.57
CA CYS A 726 73.49 8.29 -15.23
C CYS A 726 74.50 9.15 -14.46
N SER A 727 75.54 8.53 -13.91
CA SER A 727 76.76 9.24 -13.50
C SER A 727 77.74 9.27 -14.68
N PRO A 728 78.34 10.42 -15.03
CA PRO A 728 79.27 10.51 -16.15
C PRO A 728 80.62 9.87 -15.79
N ARG A 729 81.04 8.86 -16.56
CA ARG A 729 82.47 8.50 -16.64
C ARG A 729 83.19 9.61 -17.42
N GLN A 730 83.75 10.58 -16.71
CA GLN A 730 84.97 11.24 -17.18
C GLN A 730 86.13 10.27 -16.99
N ARG A 731 86.86 9.94 -18.07
CA ARG A 731 88.31 9.71 -18.03
C ARG A 731 88.92 10.01 -19.40
N GLY A 732 89.94 10.88 -19.37
CA GLY A 732 91.23 10.77 -20.05
C GLY A 732 91.23 10.64 -21.55
#